data_AF-A0A151JC12-F1
#
_entry.id   AF-A0A151JC12-F1
#
_cell.length_a   1.000
_cell.length_b   1.000
_cell.length_c   1.000
_cell.angle_alpha   90.00
_cell.angle_beta   90.00
_cell.angle_gamma   90.00
#
_symmetry.space_group_name_H-M   'P 1'
#
loop_
_entity.id
_entity.type
_entity.pdbx_description
1 polymer ?
#
loop_
_entity_poly.entity_id
_entity_poly.type
_entity_poly.pdbx_seq_one_letter_code
_entity_poly.pdbx_strand_id
1 'polypeptide(L)'
;IQILEDIDDVTEALQDEEADAWTNYDEDDTETVEKKEEEEEEEEDIKMESEDKSETMEEEREDIKVEPEIINKTDIFTDFMMEFEAKRTKELAIKAEEKKKQLRQLIRIERKKDDDASEETLITPEDEDIMSDRVSTESSIHPCLRKIDISDSQLKLVNLYTVYQVPNDPGLLPAFWLLRERPPIYSTDGVQKFYDIVKRAGLRSIGSLKDMLLTDQLNLCYYGLKSPVMRAICEALADNTFVRKLDLKDNKLSVNACKYLNDLLLRNNTIIDLSLSGCRIGTNGAKKLYDAISENTILKMLDLSSCDIGNEGFGYIASALSNNQDLESVDLSDNHLDETCSESLQNLLSHSKSLTHLNLSWNSLYDAKIWKALVDGLKKNETLRSLNLSWNALEQECVPHLYNLLSRSRNIEKLNLSWNRFTEKDAEIIAEGLSKNNTLQELQLGNNPLRAQGVSALVHAIRPNLSPNNALRLLDLENIWANKDILEDLEITEKFRPWVTIKLGGILSNYQLVGPNVRRILLKRANYEAMLPKRRRQRRNFGQFVISLTDKLIARGIKLTDFFILIAKFIQLVQKFKLKLSTSLIDEIMNVFEGPHNTVNQKLLKSFYLEEYPETTLLTLKKKKLKNVKHTKKE
;
A
#
# COMPACT_ATOMS: atom_id res chain seq x y z
N ILE A 1 38.76 -36.27 23.38
CA ILE A 1 38.82 -35.57 24.69
C ILE A 1 37.91 -34.35 24.54
N GLN A 2 36.61 -34.50 24.77
CA GLN A 2 35.94 -34.59 26.09
C GLN A 2 36.05 -33.24 26.81
N ILE A 3 34.95 -32.50 26.93
CA ILE A 3 33.77 -32.75 27.79
C ILE A 3 34.14 -32.54 29.26
N LEU A 4 33.61 -31.43 29.78
CA LEU A 4 33.08 -31.21 31.13
C LEU A 4 31.94 -30.20 30.93
N GLU A 5 30.79 -30.20 31.58
CA GLU A 5 29.97 -31.17 32.34
C GLU A 5 28.56 -30.51 32.29
N ASP A 6 27.43 -31.19 32.06
CA ASP A 6 26.71 -32.10 32.97
C ASP A 6 26.27 -31.36 34.28
N ILE A 7 25.10 -31.61 34.90
CA ILE A 7 24.29 -32.84 34.90
C ILE A 7 22.83 -32.60 35.41
N ASP A 8 21.99 -33.65 35.44
CA ASP A 8 20.71 -33.87 36.17
C ASP A 8 19.42 -33.10 35.76
N ASP A 9 18.18 -33.61 35.90
CA ASP A 9 17.57 -34.97 35.81
C ASP A 9 16.04 -34.83 36.12
N VAL A 10 15.06 -35.73 35.84
CA VAL A 10 14.81 -36.81 34.84
C VAL A 10 13.32 -37.25 34.97
N THR A 11 12.93 -38.44 34.46
CA THR A 11 11.61 -39.14 34.50
C THR A 11 10.48 -38.56 33.62
N GLU A 12 9.51 -39.32 33.07
CA GLU A 12 9.30 -40.75 32.71
C GLU A 12 8.04 -40.81 31.78
N ALA A 13 7.67 -41.88 31.05
CA ALA A 13 8.37 -42.89 30.23
C ALA A 13 7.32 -43.81 29.53
N LEU A 14 7.75 -44.63 28.54
CA LEU A 14 7.02 -45.79 27.94
C LEU A 14 5.78 -45.45 27.04
N GLN A 15 5.41 -46.21 25.99
CA GLN A 15 6.08 -47.31 25.25
C GLN A 15 5.44 -47.55 23.85
N ASP A 16 6.11 -48.40 23.05
CA ASP A 16 5.62 -49.29 21.95
C ASP A 16 5.00 -48.62 20.69
N GLU A 17 5.58 -48.77 19.48
CA GLU A 17 5.86 -49.96 18.64
C GLU A 17 4.67 -50.40 17.76
N GLU A 18 4.79 -50.21 16.44
CA GLU A 18 4.98 -51.31 15.48
C GLU A 18 5.26 -50.74 14.08
N ALA A 19 5.81 -51.57 13.18
CA ALA A 19 5.99 -51.27 11.77
C ALA A 19 5.69 -52.52 10.95
N ASP A 20 5.06 -52.37 9.79
CA ASP A 20 5.09 -53.40 8.76
C ASP A 20 5.02 -52.78 7.35
N ALA A 21 5.41 -53.57 6.35
CA ALA A 21 5.30 -53.24 4.94
C ALA A 21 3.90 -53.64 4.41
N TRP A 22 3.76 -53.82 3.10
CA TRP A 22 3.24 -55.03 2.44
C TRP A 22 3.33 -54.83 0.90
N THR A 23 3.17 -55.90 0.12
CA THR A 23 3.52 -55.93 -1.32
C THR A 23 2.35 -56.26 -2.24
N ASN A 24 2.53 -55.98 -3.53
CA ASN A 24 1.72 -56.39 -4.70
C ASN A 24 1.01 -57.76 -4.56
N TYR A 25 -0.22 -57.90 -5.08
CA TYR A 25 -0.49 -58.49 -6.41
C TYR A 25 -2.00 -58.49 -6.78
N ASP A 26 -2.29 -58.95 -8.01
CA ASP A 26 -3.57 -59.33 -8.64
C ASP A 26 -4.60 -58.18 -8.87
N GLU A 27 -5.16 -57.88 -10.06
CA GLU A 27 -5.51 -58.57 -11.34
C GLU A 27 -7.03 -58.89 -11.48
N ASP A 28 -7.60 -58.34 -12.57
CA ASP A 28 -8.92 -58.61 -13.20
C ASP A 28 -10.21 -58.37 -12.38
N ASP A 29 -11.40 -58.14 -12.97
CA ASP A 29 -11.84 -58.43 -14.35
C ASP A 29 -12.79 -57.36 -14.95
N THR A 30 -13.02 -57.51 -16.27
CA THR A 30 -13.89 -56.85 -17.26
C THR A 30 -15.30 -56.38 -16.79
N GLU A 31 -15.94 -55.36 -17.40
CA GLU A 31 -16.48 -55.37 -18.77
C GLU A 31 -16.63 -53.99 -19.46
N THR A 32 -16.96 -54.04 -20.77
CA THR A 32 -17.30 -52.90 -21.65
C THR A 32 -18.84 -52.75 -21.74
N VAL A 33 -19.45 -51.66 -22.22
CA VAL A 33 -19.53 -51.19 -23.62
C VAL A 33 -20.30 -49.86 -23.63
N GLU A 34 -19.90 -48.88 -24.47
CA GLU A 34 -20.85 -48.15 -25.34
C GLU A 34 -20.12 -47.39 -26.47
N LYS A 35 -20.86 -47.05 -27.54
CA LYS A 35 -20.31 -46.59 -28.82
C LYS A 35 -21.38 -45.82 -29.61
N LYS A 36 -20.99 -44.63 -30.13
CA LYS A 36 -21.44 -44.01 -31.40
C LYS A 36 -22.95 -43.64 -31.48
N GLU A 37 -23.28 -42.40 -31.85
CA GLU A 37 -23.81 -41.98 -33.18
C GLU A 37 -25.25 -42.49 -33.44
N GLU A 38 -26.15 -41.73 -34.07
CA GLU A 38 -25.94 -40.68 -35.09
C GLU A 38 -27.02 -39.57 -35.04
N GLU A 39 -27.07 -38.76 -36.10
CA GLU A 39 -27.82 -37.52 -36.32
C GLU A 39 -29.35 -37.72 -36.51
N GLU A 40 -30.13 -36.63 -36.45
CA GLU A 40 -31.07 -36.24 -37.52
C GLU A 40 -31.55 -34.76 -37.37
N GLU A 41 -31.97 -34.15 -38.49
CA GLU A 41 -32.46 -32.76 -38.61
C GLU A 41 -33.99 -32.72 -38.71
N GLU A 42 -34.64 -31.57 -38.48
CA GLU A 42 -35.77 -31.11 -39.33
C GLU A 42 -36.09 -29.62 -39.12
N GLU A 43 -36.50 -28.94 -40.21
CA GLU A 43 -37.07 -27.59 -40.22
C GLU A 43 -38.60 -27.67 -40.32
N GLU A 44 -39.35 -26.72 -39.74
CA GLU A 44 -40.57 -26.22 -40.41
C GLU A 44 -40.94 -24.79 -39.97
N ASP A 45 -41.53 -24.01 -40.90
CA ASP A 45 -41.85 -22.59 -40.78
C ASP A 45 -43.26 -22.34 -41.34
N ILE A 46 -44.17 -21.64 -40.62
CA ILE A 46 -45.39 -21.01 -41.18
C ILE A 46 -46.04 -19.95 -40.23
N LYS A 47 -45.71 -18.68 -40.49
CA LYS A 47 -46.59 -17.58 -40.98
C LYS A 47 -47.89 -17.09 -40.27
N MET A 48 -47.93 -15.74 -40.15
CA MET A 48 -49.09 -14.79 -40.09
C MET A 48 -49.90 -14.74 -38.76
N GLU A 49 -50.55 -13.65 -38.33
CA GLU A 49 -51.00 -12.35 -38.94
C GLU A 49 -50.52 -11.14 -38.06
N SER A 50 -50.03 -9.99 -38.58
CA SER A 50 -50.74 -8.70 -38.90
C SER A 50 -51.82 -8.25 -37.89
N GLU A 51 -51.98 -6.99 -37.44
CA GLU A 51 -51.76 -5.60 -37.95
C GLU A 51 -51.45 -4.63 -36.76
N ASP A 52 -51.18 -3.30 -36.85
CA ASP A 52 -50.49 -2.36 -37.76
C ASP A 52 -50.51 -0.92 -37.10
N LYS A 53 -49.81 0.08 -37.67
CA LYS A 53 -49.95 1.58 -37.50
C LYS A 53 -49.28 2.33 -36.34
N SER A 54 -48.01 2.68 -36.58
CA SER A 54 -47.38 4.03 -36.71
C SER A 54 -48.06 5.36 -36.26
N GLU A 55 -47.20 6.41 -36.27
CA GLU A 55 -47.43 7.89 -36.22
C GLU A 55 -47.42 8.54 -34.80
N THR A 56 -46.44 9.38 -34.38
CA THR A 56 -45.94 10.72 -34.80
C THR A 56 -46.87 11.90 -34.43
N MET A 57 -46.47 13.11 -34.02
CA MET A 57 -45.19 13.80 -33.69
C MET A 57 -45.53 15.14 -32.96
N GLU A 58 -44.53 15.85 -32.39
CA GLU A 58 -44.53 17.34 -32.13
C GLU A 58 -45.61 17.93 -31.19
N GLU A 59 -45.61 19.23 -30.81
CA GLU A 59 -44.60 20.08 -30.11
C GLU A 59 -45.40 21.10 -29.22
N GLU A 60 -44.91 22.15 -28.54
CA GLU A 60 -43.62 22.87 -28.51
C GLU A 60 -43.19 23.22 -27.05
N ARG A 61 -43.42 24.44 -26.56
CA ARG A 61 -42.92 24.98 -25.27
C ARG A 61 -43.85 26.05 -24.69
N GLU A 62 -43.66 26.41 -23.42
CA GLU A 62 -43.80 27.81 -22.99
C GLU A 62 -42.96 28.10 -21.72
N ASP A 63 -42.11 29.14 -21.78
CA ASP A 63 -41.28 29.63 -20.66
C ASP A 63 -41.97 30.82 -19.96
N ILE A 64 -42.28 30.72 -18.66
CA ILE A 64 -42.76 31.86 -17.86
C ILE A 64 -41.94 31.97 -16.56
N LYS A 65 -41.16 33.05 -16.46
CA LYS A 65 -40.43 33.42 -15.23
C LYS A 65 -41.29 34.29 -14.30
N VAL A 66 -41.61 33.77 -13.12
CA VAL A 66 -42.03 34.57 -11.96
C VAL A 66 -41.43 33.99 -10.66
N GLU A 67 -40.55 34.76 -10.03
CA GLU A 67 -40.41 34.81 -8.56
C GLU A 67 -41.26 36.01 -8.07
N PRO A 68 -41.75 36.05 -6.80
CA PRO A 68 -41.16 35.43 -5.62
C PRO A 68 -42.18 34.84 -4.61
N GLU A 69 -41.76 34.81 -3.34
CA GLU A 69 -42.48 34.58 -2.07
C GLU A 69 -42.41 33.17 -1.45
N ILE A 70 -41.89 33.14 -0.22
CA ILE A 70 -41.56 31.94 0.57
C ILE A 70 -42.70 31.69 1.56
N ILE A 71 -43.34 30.53 1.48
CA ILE A 71 -44.26 30.03 2.51
C ILE A 71 -43.97 28.54 2.75
N ASN A 72 -43.60 28.19 4.00
CA ASN A 72 -43.38 26.81 4.40
C ASN A 72 -44.65 25.97 4.21
N LYS A 73 -44.63 25.04 3.25
CA LYS A 73 -45.65 23.98 3.11
C LYS A 73 -45.25 22.65 3.76
N THR A 74 -44.03 22.56 4.30
CA THR A 74 -43.50 21.36 4.96
C THR A 74 -44.14 21.08 6.32
N ASP A 75 -44.47 22.12 7.08
CA ASP A 75 -44.84 21.97 8.50
C ASP A 75 -46.31 21.53 8.69
N ILE A 76 -47.21 21.89 7.77
CA ILE A 76 -48.63 21.52 7.85
C ILE A 76 -48.84 20.01 7.67
N PHE A 77 -48.07 19.38 6.77
CA PHE A 77 -48.21 17.95 6.47
C PHE A 77 -47.57 17.07 7.56
N THR A 78 -46.49 17.54 8.20
CA THR A 78 -45.85 16.84 9.33
C THR A 78 -46.68 16.95 10.60
N ASP A 79 -47.22 18.13 10.94
CA ASP A 79 -48.12 18.28 12.09
C ASP A 79 -49.40 17.45 11.92
N PHE A 80 -50.01 17.43 10.72
CA PHE A 80 -51.19 16.62 10.44
C PHE A 80 -50.91 15.11 10.59
N MET A 81 -49.74 14.63 10.15
CA MET A 81 -49.32 13.24 10.33
C MET A 81 -49.05 12.92 11.82
N MET A 82 -48.38 13.80 12.56
CA MET A 82 -48.16 13.62 14.00
C MET A 82 -49.47 13.62 14.79
N GLU A 83 -50.43 14.49 14.46
CA GLU A 83 -51.74 14.50 15.11
C GLU A 83 -52.54 13.23 14.77
N PHE A 84 -52.47 12.76 13.52
CA PHE A 84 -53.09 11.50 13.09
C PHE A 84 -52.52 10.29 13.85
N GLU A 85 -51.19 10.20 14.01
CA GLU A 85 -50.56 9.14 14.81
C GLU A 85 -50.84 9.26 16.32
N ALA A 86 -50.88 10.48 16.87
CA ALA A 86 -51.30 10.73 18.24
C ALA A 86 -52.77 10.34 18.50
N LYS A 87 -53.63 10.45 17.49
CA LYS A 87 -55.04 10.02 17.54
C LYS A 87 -55.18 8.51 17.43
N ARG A 88 -54.46 7.89 16.48
CA ARG A 88 -54.39 6.43 16.28
C ARG A 88 -53.84 5.70 17.51
N THR A 89 -52.81 6.23 18.16
CA THR A 89 -52.23 5.65 19.40
C THR A 89 -53.19 5.78 20.59
N LYS A 90 -53.91 6.90 20.74
CA LYS A 90 -54.99 7.04 21.73
C LYS A 90 -56.11 6.02 21.52
N GLU A 91 -56.58 5.83 20.28
CA GLU A 91 -57.58 4.79 19.98
C GLU A 91 -57.09 3.36 20.29
N LEU A 92 -55.83 3.05 19.98
CA LEU A 92 -55.24 1.75 20.31
C LEU A 92 -55.10 1.56 21.82
N ALA A 93 -54.77 2.60 22.57
CA ALA A 93 -54.75 2.58 24.04
C ALA A 93 -56.14 2.33 24.62
N ILE A 94 -57.18 3.03 24.12
CA ILE A 94 -58.58 2.81 24.53
C ILE A 94 -59.01 1.37 24.23
N LYS A 95 -58.77 0.86 23.01
CA LYS A 95 -59.10 -0.54 22.63
C LYS A 95 -58.32 -1.57 23.48
N ALA A 96 -57.10 -1.27 23.91
CA ALA A 96 -56.34 -2.11 24.83
C ALA A 96 -56.88 -2.06 26.27
N GLU A 97 -57.38 -0.91 26.71
CA GLU A 97 -58.00 -0.73 28.02
C GLU A 97 -59.39 -1.36 28.09
N GLU A 98 -60.19 -1.27 27.02
CA GLU A 98 -61.43 -2.03 26.84
C GLU A 98 -61.18 -3.54 26.89
N LYS A 99 -60.16 -4.05 26.18
CA LYS A 99 -59.75 -5.46 26.30
C LYS A 99 -59.32 -5.83 27.73
N LYS A 100 -58.58 -4.96 28.43
CA LYS A 100 -58.27 -5.17 29.87
C LYS A 100 -59.54 -5.16 30.73
N LYS A 101 -60.55 -4.36 30.40
CA LYS A 101 -61.84 -4.29 31.11
C LYS A 101 -62.69 -5.55 30.88
N GLN A 102 -62.72 -6.06 29.66
CA GLN A 102 -63.32 -7.36 29.30
C GLN A 102 -62.61 -8.52 30.02
N LEU A 103 -61.28 -8.55 30.02
CA LEU A 103 -60.49 -9.52 30.80
C LEU A 103 -60.79 -9.46 32.31
N ARG A 104 -60.95 -8.25 32.87
CA ARG A 104 -61.35 -8.07 34.28
C ARG A 104 -62.80 -8.48 34.57
N GLN A 105 -63.70 -8.45 33.59
CA GLN A 105 -65.06 -8.99 33.71
C GLN A 105 -65.09 -10.53 33.60
N LEU A 106 -64.18 -11.13 32.83
CA LEU A 106 -64.03 -12.58 32.71
C LEU A 106 -63.38 -13.21 33.95
N ILE A 107 -62.36 -12.56 34.53
CA ILE A 107 -61.66 -13.04 35.74
C ILE A 107 -62.45 -12.63 36.99
N ARG A 108 -63.63 -13.24 37.15
CA ARG A 108 -64.66 -12.85 38.13
C ARG A 108 -64.34 -13.32 39.56
N ILE A 109 -63.35 -12.68 40.18
CA ILE A 109 -63.02 -12.84 41.62
C ILE A 109 -63.37 -11.54 42.36
N GLU A 110 -64.42 -11.59 43.17
CA GLU A 110 -64.82 -10.48 44.04
C GLU A 110 -63.87 -10.38 45.24
N ARG A 111 -62.82 -9.54 45.13
CA ARG A 111 -62.13 -9.06 46.32
C ARG A 111 -63.03 -8.04 47.03
N LYS A 112 -63.63 -8.45 48.15
CA LYS A 112 -64.17 -7.51 49.13
C LYS A 112 -63.06 -6.56 49.56
N LYS A 113 -63.46 -5.32 49.82
CA LYS A 113 -62.62 -4.23 50.28
C LYS A 113 -62.54 -4.23 51.80
N ASP A 114 -61.33 -3.97 52.30
CA ASP A 114 -61.01 -3.32 53.57
C ASP A 114 -61.45 -4.12 54.85
N ASP A 115 -60.96 -3.88 56.07
CA ASP A 115 -60.31 -2.69 56.67
C ASP A 115 -59.01 -2.99 57.45
N ASP A 116 -58.07 -2.02 57.41
CA ASP A 116 -57.23 -1.46 58.49
C ASP A 116 -56.32 -2.27 59.44
N ALA A 117 -55.50 -1.48 60.16
CA ALA A 117 -54.67 -1.76 61.35
C ALA A 117 -53.26 -2.37 61.15
N SER A 118 -52.28 -1.47 61.26
CA SER A 118 -50.86 -1.69 61.59
C SER A 118 -50.62 -2.36 62.94
N GLU A 119 -49.50 -3.08 63.09
CA GLU A 119 -48.34 -2.64 63.91
C GLU A 119 -47.11 -3.58 63.76
N GLU A 120 -45.97 -3.20 64.36
CA GLU A 120 -44.67 -3.85 64.16
C GLU A 120 -44.28 -4.86 65.25
N THR A 121 -44.06 -6.11 64.83
CA THR A 121 -43.04 -7.05 65.37
C THR A 121 -43.18 -7.72 66.77
N LEU A 122 -42.49 -8.87 66.84
CA LEU A 122 -41.80 -9.49 68.00
C LEU A 122 -42.51 -10.43 68.98
N ILE A 123 -41.69 -11.38 69.45
CA ILE A 123 -41.80 -12.32 70.59
C ILE A 123 -42.61 -13.63 70.38
N THR A 124 -41.96 -14.73 70.79
CA THR A 124 -42.43 -16.12 70.86
C THR A 124 -43.10 -16.44 72.20
N PRO A 125 -43.93 -17.49 72.24
CA PRO A 125 -43.59 -18.72 72.99
C PRO A 125 -43.65 -19.96 72.07
N GLU A 126 -42.95 -21.08 72.30
CA GLU A 126 -42.70 -21.88 73.52
C GLU A 126 -43.90 -22.77 73.95
N ASP A 127 -43.75 -24.05 73.57
CA ASP A 127 -44.02 -25.28 74.32
C ASP A 127 -45.36 -26.07 74.23
N GLU A 128 -45.18 -27.39 74.48
CA GLU A 128 -46.11 -28.53 74.59
C GLU A 128 -46.84 -29.03 73.30
N ASP A 129 -46.73 -30.32 72.88
CA ASP A 129 -45.78 -31.35 73.32
C ASP A 129 -45.59 -32.56 72.33
N ILE A 130 -44.41 -33.19 72.40
CA ILE A 130 -44.00 -34.57 72.01
C ILE A 130 -44.68 -35.28 70.80
N MET A 131 -43.94 -35.44 69.68
CA MET A 131 -43.39 -36.75 69.23
C MET A 131 -42.44 -36.63 68.02
N SER A 132 -41.54 -37.61 67.87
CA SER A 132 -40.61 -37.84 66.75
C SER A 132 -41.33 -37.92 65.38
N ASP A 133 -40.74 -37.49 64.26
CA ASP A 133 -39.44 -37.99 63.79
C ASP A 133 -38.71 -37.09 62.78
N ARG A 134 -37.51 -37.51 62.36
CA ARG A 134 -36.71 -36.88 61.27
C ARG A 134 -37.33 -37.15 59.90
N VAL A 135 -37.32 -36.15 59.00
CA VAL A 135 -36.81 -36.24 57.61
C VAL A 135 -36.90 -34.87 56.92
N SER A 136 -36.00 -34.63 55.95
CA SER A 136 -35.95 -33.42 55.11
C SER A 136 -36.78 -33.55 53.83
N THR A 137 -36.80 -32.50 52.99
CA THR A 137 -37.78 -32.27 51.90
C THR A 137 -39.18 -31.90 52.47
N GLU A 138 -40.07 -31.20 51.77
CA GLU A 138 -40.46 -31.36 50.37
C GLU A 138 -40.09 -30.21 49.41
N SER A 139 -39.85 -30.58 48.15
CA SER A 139 -39.61 -29.67 47.04
C SER A 139 -40.61 -29.91 45.88
N SER A 140 -40.68 -28.88 45.01
CA SER A 140 -41.10 -28.88 43.60
C SER A 140 -42.42 -29.57 43.17
N ILE A 141 -43.21 -28.82 42.39
CA ILE A 141 -44.60 -29.16 41.96
C ILE A 141 -44.68 -30.31 40.93
N HIS A 142 -43.57 -30.97 40.56
CA HIS A 142 -43.56 -32.07 39.60
C HIS A 142 -42.86 -33.35 40.13
N PRO A 143 -43.61 -34.45 40.34
CA PRO A 143 -43.08 -35.71 40.92
C PRO A 143 -41.90 -36.34 40.17
N CYS A 144 -41.76 -36.08 38.87
CA CYS A 144 -40.69 -36.63 38.04
C CYS A 144 -39.30 -36.00 38.30
N LEU A 145 -39.23 -34.81 38.90
CA LEU A 145 -37.95 -34.11 39.14
C LEU A 145 -37.36 -34.37 40.53
N ARG A 146 -38.10 -35.04 41.44
CA ARG A 146 -37.68 -35.28 42.84
C ARG A 146 -36.65 -36.42 43.01
N LYS A 147 -35.93 -36.81 41.95
CA LYS A 147 -34.96 -37.93 41.93
C LYS A 147 -33.73 -37.68 41.04
N ILE A 148 -33.39 -36.41 40.79
CA ILE A 148 -32.27 -36.03 39.94
C ILE A 148 -31.26 -35.24 40.79
N ASP A 149 -30.37 -35.97 41.46
CA ASP A 149 -29.25 -35.40 42.22
C ASP A 149 -28.16 -34.92 41.25
N ILE A 150 -28.28 -33.67 40.80
CA ILE A 150 -27.30 -32.99 39.93
C ILE A 150 -26.84 -31.70 40.61
N SER A 151 -25.53 -31.46 40.60
CA SER A 151 -24.92 -30.25 41.17
C SER A 151 -25.08 -29.01 40.27
N ASP A 152 -25.11 -27.81 40.87
CA ASP A 152 -25.19 -26.52 40.15
C ASP A 152 -24.05 -26.30 39.14
N SER A 153 -22.90 -26.96 39.34
CA SER A 153 -21.78 -26.98 38.40
C SER A 153 -22.05 -27.90 37.20
N GLN A 154 -22.65 -29.08 37.40
CA GLN A 154 -23.08 -29.95 36.31
C GLN A 154 -24.19 -29.31 35.47
N LEU A 155 -25.16 -28.60 36.08
CA LEU A 155 -26.21 -27.87 35.35
C LEU A 155 -25.68 -26.81 34.36
N LYS A 156 -24.45 -26.31 34.59
CA LYS A 156 -23.77 -25.36 33.70
C LYS A 156 -22.89 -26.02 32.62
N LEU A 157 -22.56 -27.30 32.78
CA LEU A 157 -21.69 -28.07 31.89
C LEU A 157 -22.46 -29.05 31.00
N VAL A 158 -23.61 -29.54 31.46
CA VAL A 158 -24.41 -30.56 30.79
C VAL A 158 -25.80 -30.00 30.51
N ASN A 159 -26.16 -29.90 29.23
CA ASN A 159 -27.51 -29.57 28.83
C ASN A 159 -28.44 -30.76 29.14
N LEU A 160 -29.37 -30.58 30.08
CA LEU A 160 -30.31 -31.64 30.50
C LEU A 160 -31.07 -32.25 29.30
N TYR A 161 -31.38 -31.44 28.29
CA TYR A 161 -32.11 -31.84 27.08
C TYR A 161 -31.32 -32.71 26.09
N THR A 162 -30.02 -32.96 26.33
CA THR A 162 -29.23 -33.96 25.57
C THR A 162 -29.00 -35.27 26.33
N VAL A 163 -29.29 -35.31 27.64
CA VAL A 163 -29.16 -36.51 28.48
C VAL A 163 -30.49 -37.27 28.58
N TYR A 164 -31.60 -36.55 28.70
CA TYR A 164 -32.94 -37.13 28.74
C TYR A 164 -33.61 -36.96 27.37
N GLN A 165 -33.80 -38.07 26.65
CA GLN A 165 -34.60 -38.06 25.43
C GLN A 165 -36.04 -37.67 25.74
N VAL A 166 -36.62 -36.78 24.93
CA VAL A 166 -38.03 -36.40 25.04
C VAL A 166 -38.88 -37.65 24.73
N PRO A 167 -39.85 -38.03 25.59
CA PRO A 167 -40.76 -39.12 25.28
C PRO A 167 -41.49 -38.87 23.96
N ASN A 168 -41.65 -39.90 23.12
CA ASN A 168 -42.40 -39.83 21.86
C ASN A 168 -43.92 -39.74 22.11
N ASP A 169 -44.34 -38.64 22.73
CA ASP A 169 -45.73 -38.28 22.99
C ASP A 169 -46.17 -37.16 22.02
N PRO A 170 -47.31 -37.32 21.32
CA PRO A 170 -47.74 -36.40 20.29
C PRO A 170 -48.26 -35.04 20.82
N GLY A 171 -48.47 -34.89 22.13
CA GLY A 171 -48.78 -33.61 22.77
C GLY A 171 -47.53 -32.88 23.28
N LEU A 172 -46.56 -33.62 23.83
CA LEU A 172 -45.29 -33.06 24.30
C LEU A 172 -44.38 -32.62 23.14
N LEU A 173 -44.37 -33.34 22.01
CA LEU A 173 -43.53 -32.99 20.86
C LEU A 173 -43.82 -31.55 20.35
N PRO A 174 -45.07 -31.15 20.02
CA PRO A 174 -45.39 -29.76 19.67
C PRO A 174 -45.04 -28.75 20.77
N ALA A 175 -45.25 -29.09 22.04
CA ALA A 175 -44.93 -28.21 23.17
C ALA A 175 -43.41 -28.00 23.34
N PHE A 176 -42.60 -29.03 23.09
CA PHE A 176 -41.14 -28.94 23.13
C PHE A 176 -40.58 -28.02 22.05
N TRP A 177 -41.14 -28.06 20.84
CA TRP A 177 -40.80 -27.14 19.75
C TRP A 177 -41.32 -25.70 19.96
N LEU A 178 -42.24 -25.48 20.91
CA LEU A 178 -42.65 -24.14 21.36
C LEU A 178 -41.75 -23.57 22.47
N LEU A 179 -41.01 -24.42 23.20
CA LEU A 179 -40.03 -23.99 24.22
C LEU A 179 -38.68 -23.57 23.64
N ARG A 180 -38.34 -24.03 22.43
CA ARG A 180 -37.27 -23.40 21.64
C ARG A 180 -37.84 -22.12 21.02
N GLU A 181 -37.25 -20.98 21.39
CA GLU A 181 -37.39 -19.77 20.57
C GLU A 181 -37.02 -20.12 19.12
N ARG A 182 -37.94 -19.85 18.18
CA ARG A 182 -37.65 -20.08 16.76
C ARG A 182 -36.41 -19.26 16.37
N PRO A 183 -35.45 -19.83 15.62
CA PRO A 183 -34.28 -19.06 15.20
C PRO A 183 -34.78 -17.81 14.45
N PRO A 184 -34.36 -16.60 14.86
CA PRO A 184 -34.89 -15.38 14.27
C PRO A 184 -34.52 -15.33 12.79
N ILE A 185 -35.55 -15.15 11.96
CA ILE A 185 -35.41 -14.98 10.52
C ILE A 185 -34.92 -13.54 10.30
N TYR A 186 -33.70 -13.41 9.81
CA TYR A 186 -33.11 -12.11 9.50
C TYR A 186 -33.39 -11.70 8.05
N SER A 187 -33.31 -10.40 7.79
CA SER A 187 -33.28 -9.82 6.45
C SER A 187 -31.96 -10.09 5.73
N THR A 188 -31.98 -10.11 4.40
CA THR A 188 -30.77 -10.21 3.54
C THR A 188 -29.89 -8.95 3.55
N ASP A 189 -30.24 -7.94 4.36
CA ASP A 189 -29.31 -6.87 4.73
C ASP A 189 -28.19 -7.36 5.69
N GLY A 190 -28.41 -8.44 6.45
CA GLY A 190 -27.48 -8.91 7.48
C GLY A 190 -27.34 -7.98 8.70
N VAL A 191 -27.96 -6.80 8.68
CA VAL A 191 -27.86 -5.75 9.72
C VAL A 191 -28.40 -6.28 11.05
N GLN A 192 -29.62 -6.81 11.04
CA GLN A 192 -30.23 -7.36 12.26
C GLN A 192 -29.42 -8.54 12.80
N LYS A 193 -28.90 -9.39 11.89
CA LYS A 193 -28.04 -10.55 12.20
C LYS A 193 -26.77 -10.11 12.93
N PHE A 194 -26.08 -9.08 12.42
CA PHE A 194 -24.89 -8.51 13.07
C PHE A 194 -25.17 -8.02 14.50
N TYR A 195 -26.18 -7.14 14.68
CA TYR A 195 -26.46 -6.57 15.99
C TYR A 195 -26.88 -7.62 17.01
N ASP A 196 -27.63 -8.65 16.61
CA ASP A 196 -28.04 -9.72 17.52
C ASP A 196 -26.87 -10.65 17.89
N ILE A 197 -25.97 -10.99 16.96
CA ILE A 197 -24.75 -11.75 17.28
C ILE A 197 -23.86 -10.96 18.24
N VAL A 198 -23.61 -9.68 17.94
CA VAL A 198 -22.80 -8.76 18.77
C VAL A 198 -23.38 -8.63 20.18
N LYS A 199 -24.70 -8.46 20.29
CA LYS A 199 -25.43 -8.35 21.57
C LYS A 199 -25.35 -9.65 22.38
N ARG A 200 -25.55 -10.81 21.75
CA ARG A 200 -25.43 -12.13 22.42
C ARG A 200 -23.99 -12.43 22.85
N ALA A 201 -23.00 -11.94 22.11
CA ALA A 201 -21.58 -12.08 22.43
C ALA A 201 -21.06 -11.02 23.44
N GLY A 202 -21.89 -10.08 23.91
CA GLY A 202 -21.48 -9.01 24.82
C GLY A 202 -20.49 -8.01 24.22
N LEU A 203 -20.42 -7.92 22.90
CA LEU A 203 -19.47 -7.07 22.16
C LEU A 203 -20.04 -5.66 21.97
N ARG A 204 -19.15 -4.67 21.74
CA ARG A 204 -19.56 -3.33 21.30
C ARG A 204 -19.81 -3.35 19.80
N SER A 205 -20.98 -2.88 19.38
CA SER A 205 -21.34 -2.76 17.97
C SER A 205 -20.63 -1.60 17.29
N ILE A 206 -20.28 -1.79 16.02
CA ILE A 206 -19.86 -0.71 15.12
C ILE A 206 -21.15 0.00 14.67
N GLY A 207 -21.22 1.32 14.86
CA GLY A 207 -22.43 2.11 14.57
C GLY A 207 -22.67 2.29 13.07
N SER A 208 -21.63 2.67 12.32
CA SER A 208 -21.64 2.88 10.87
C SER A 208 -21.96 1.62 10.05
N LEU A 209 -21.70 0.43 10.61
CA LEU A 209 -21.83 -0.84 9.90
C LEU A 209 -23.29 -1.14 9.50
N LYS A 210 -24.28 -0.60 10.22
CA LYS A 210 -25.70 -0.63 9.83
C LYS A 210 -25.92 -0.09 8.42
N ASP A 211 -25.38 1.09 8.16
CA ASP A 211 -25.66 1.82 6.94
C ASP A 211 -24.72 1.36 5.81
N MET A 212 -23.49 0.93 6.14
CA MET A 212 -22.55 0.31 5.19
C MET A 212 -23.00 -1.05 4.65
N LEU A 213 -23.70 -1.88 5.43
CA LEU A 213 -24.24 -3.16 4.94
C LEU A 213 -25.35 -3.01 3.89
N LEU A 214 -25.89 -1.79 3.73
CA LEU A 214 -26.90 -1.44 2.72
C LEU A 214 -26.27 -0.78 1.47
N THR A 215 -24.93 -0.70 1.39
CA THR A 215 -24.21 -0.14 0.25
C THR A 215 -23.33 -1.18 -0.45
N ASP A 216 -22.86 -0.83 -1.65
CA ASP A 216 -21.94 -1.63 -2.47
C ASP A 216 -20.57 -1.88 -1.78
N GLN A 217 -20.19 -1.06 -0.80
CA GLN A 217 -18.81 -0.97 -0.29
C GLN A 217 -18.77 -0.91 1.24
N LEU A 218 -18.33 -2.01 1.87
CA LEU A 218 -18.09 -2.09 3.30
C LEU A 218 -16.62 -1.80 3.60
N ASN A 219 -16.33 -0.53 3.90
CA ASN A 219 -15.00 -0.10 4.35
C ASN A 219 -14.88 -0.17 5.88
N LEU A 220 -13.92 -0.97 6.35
CA LEU A 220 -13.62 -1.19 7.76
C LEU A 220 -12.11 -1.09 8.05
N CYS A 221 -11.36 -0.26 7.31
CA CYS A 221 -9.92 -0.11 7.53
C CYS A 221 -9.58 0.37 8.95
N TYR A 222 -8.45 -0.08 9.51
CA TYR A 222 -7.87 0.43 10.78
C TYR A 222 -8.69 0.19 12.08
N TYR A 223 -9.79 -0.59 12.06
CA TYR A 223 -10.62 -0.84 13.26
C TYR A 223 -9.98 -1.80 14.29
N GLY A 224 -8.99 -2.60 13.90
CA GLY A 224 -8.37 -3.63 14.76
C GLY A 224 -9.32 -4.78 15.07
N LEU A 225 -10.03 -5.29 14.05
CA LEU A 225 -11.12 -6.27 14.17
C LEU A 225 -10.68 -7.59 14.84
N LYS A 226 -11.10 -7.77 16.10
CA LYS A 226 -10.89 -9.03 16.83
C LYS A 226 -11.76 -10.15 16.27
N SER A 227 -11.25 -11.38 16.28
CA SER A 227 -11.93 -12.58 15.74
C SER A 227 -13.43 -12.74 16.10
N PRO A 228 -13.92 -12.46 17.33
CA PRO A 228 -15.36 -12.52 17.63
C PRO A 228 -16.20 -11.46 16.90
N VAL A 229 -15.66 -10.27 16.66
CA VAL A 229 -16.30 -9.22 15.84
C VAL A 229 -16.26 -9.63 14.38
N MET A 230 -15.11 -10.13 13.91
CA MET A 230 -14.99 -10.62 12.53
C MET A 230 -15.97 -11.75 12.22
N ARG A 231 -16.18 -12.67 13.16
CA ARG A 231 -17.22 -13.71 13.06
C ARG A 231 -18.60 -13.12 12.84
N ALA A 232 -18.98 -12.09 13.61
CA ALA A 232 -20.27 -11.43 13.47
C ALA A 232 -20.42 -10.71 12.12
N ILE A 233 -19.34 -10.14 11.58
CA ILE A 233 -19.30 -9.51 10.25
C ILE A 233 -19.46 -10.58 9.16
N CYS A 234 -18.68 -11.67 9.21
CA CYS A 234 -18.78 -12.77 8.25
C CYS A 234 -20.16 -13.45 8.28
N GLU A 235 -20.72 -13.72 9.46
CA GLU A 235 -22.08 -14.28 9.56
C GLU A 235 -23.15 -13.33 9.03
N ALA A 236 -22.97 -12.01 9.14
CA ALA A 236 -23.88 -11.02 8.55
C ALA A 236 -23.74 -10.92 7.02
N LEU A 237 -22.50 -10.94 6.50
CA LEU A 237 -22.22 -10.85 5.06
C LEU A 237 -22.54 -12.12 4.26
N ALA A 238 -22.58 -13.29 4.91
CA ALA A 238 -22.82 -14.57 4.23
C ALA A 238 -24.15 -14.58 3.43
N ASP A 239 -25.19 -13.92 3.94
CA ASP A 239 -26.50 -13.81 3.29
C ASP A 239 -26.72 -12.42 2.65
N ASN A 240 -25.71 -11.53 2.65
CA ASN A 240 -25.85 -10.15 2.20
C ASN A 240 -25.78 -10.06 0.67
N THR A 241 -26.74 -9.33 0.08
CA THR A 241 -26.88 -9.19 -1.39
C THR A 241 -26.43 -7.83 -1.94
N PHE A 242 -25.92 -6.94 -1.09
CA PHE A 242 -25.62 -5.55 -1.43
C PHE A 242 -24.13 -5.29 -1.58
N VAL A 243 -23.33 -5.80 -0.65
CA VAL A 243 -21.88 -5.53 -0.57
C VAL A 243 -21.15 -6.30 -1.67
N ARG A 244 -20.43 -5.57 -2.52
CA ARG A 244 -19.52 -6.13 -3.54
C ARG A 244 -18.05 -5.85 -3.26
N LYS A 245 -17.75 -4.80 -2.51
CA LYS A 245 -16.39 -4.46 -2.06
C LYS A 245 -16.27 -4.58 -0.56
N LEU A 246 -15.28 -5.35 -0.09
CA LEU A 246 -14.97 -5.55 1.32
C LEU A 246 -13.52 -5.10 1.57
N ASP A 247 -13.36 -3.96 2.25
CA ASP A 247 -12.05 -3.42 2.61
C ASP A 247 -11.83 -3.61 4.12
N LEU A 248 -10.88 -4.47 4.45
CA LEU A 248 -10.49 -4.85 5.80
C LEU A 248 -9.05 -4.39 6.12
N LYS A 249 -8.51 -3.41 5.40
CA LYS A 249 -7.10 -2.99 5.51
C LYS A 249 -6.64 -2.71 6.96
N ASP A 250 -5.42 -3.15 7.27
CA ASP A 250 -4.69 -2.93 8.53
C ASP A 250 -5.38 -3.49 9.80
N ASN A 251 -6.19 -4.55 9.68
CA ASN A 251 -6.99 -5.09 10.80
C ASN A 251 -6.37 -6.22 11.64
N LYS A 252 -5.12 -6.65 11.38
CA LYS A 252 -4.39 -7.68 12.18
C LYS A 252 -5.22 -8.94 12.44
N LEU A 253 -5.63 -9.60 11.36
CA LEU A 253 -6.54 -10.74 11.39
C LEU A 253 -5.85 -11.99 11.94
N SER A 254 -6.44 -12.62 12.95
CA SER A 254 -5.96 -13.91 13.46
C SER A 254 -6.36 -15.07 12.54
N VAL A 255 -5.68 -16.21 12.63
CA VAL A 255 -5.99 -17.43 11.84
C VAL A 255 -7.47 -17.83 11.90
N ASN A 256 -8.15 -17.63 13.04
CA ASN A 256 -9.59 -17.87 13.18
C ASN A 256 -10.45 -16.86 12.39
N ALA A 257 -10.02 -15.60 12.29
CA ALA A 257 -10.65 -14.60 11.44
C ALA A 257 -10.47 -14.94 9.95
N CYS A 258 -9.29 -15.43 9.55
CA CYS A 258 -9.05 -15.94 8.19
C CYS A 258 -9.96 -17.13 7.87
N LYS A 259 -10.19 -18.04 8.83
CA LYS A 259 -11.21 -19.10 8.65
C LYS A 259 -12.61 -18.50 8.43
N TYR A 260 -13.05 -17.53 9.23
CA TYR A 260 -14.37 -16.93 9.03
C TYR A 260 -14.50 -16.17 7.70
N LEU A 261 -13.40 -15.67 7.13
CA LEU A 261 -13.36 -15.14 5.76
C LEU A 261 -13.47 -16.23 4.70
N ASN A 262 -12.83 -17.38 4.89
CA ASN A 262 -12.99 -18.55 4.01
C ASN A 262 -14.43 -19.08 4.03
N ASP A 263 -14.98 -19.27 5.23
CA ASP A 263 -16.38 -19.68 5.45
C ASP A 263 -17.40 -18.65 4.89
N LEU A 264 -17.01 -17.37 4.74
CA LEU A 264 -17.79 -16.31 4.08
C LEU A 264 -17.70 -16.41 2.55
N LEU A 265 -16.49 -16.46 2.00
CA LEU A 265 -16.24 -16.45 0.55
C LEU A 265 -16.75 -17.73 -0.15
N LEU A 266 -16.85 -18.85 0.57
CA LEU A 266 -17.49 -20.08 0.06
C LEU A 266 -19.04 -20.02 0.07
N ARG A 267 -19.65 -18.92 0.53
CA ARG A 267 -21.12 -18.79 0.73
C ARG A 267 -21.73 -17.51 0.17
N ASN A 268 -20.98 -16.41 0.17
CA ASN A 268 -21.43 -15.13 -0.35
C ASN A 268 -21.20 -15.06 -1.87
N ASN A 269 -22.24 -14.65 -2.58
CA ASN A 269 -22.27 -14.62 -4.04
C ASN A 269 -22.18 -13.19 -4.62
N THR A 270 -21.65 -12.22 -3.86
CA THR A 270 -21.64 -10.80 -4.26
C THR A 270 -20.31 -10.09 -4.12
N ILE A 271 -19.40 -10.54 -3.25
CA ILE A 271 -18.08 -9.91 -3.05
C ILE A 271 -17.19 -10.19 -4.26
N ILE A 272 -16.91 -9.13 -5.03
CA ILE A 272 -16.07 -9.12 -6.24
C ILE A 272 -14.66 -8.58 -5.92
N ASP A 273 -14.54 -7.75 -4.88
CA ASP A 273 -13.32 -7.02 -4.52
C ASP A 273 -13.05 -7.15 -3.01
N LEU A 274 -11.88 -7.68 -2.65
CA LEU A 274 -11.48 -7.93 -1.27
C LEU A 274 -10.06 -7.40 -1.01
N SER A 275 -9.93 -6.38 -0.16
CA SER A 275 -8.64 -5.96 0.40
C SER A 275 -8.46 -6.47 1.81
N LEU A 276 -7.38 -7.24 2.00
CA LEU A 276 -6.84 -7.67 3.28
C LEU A 276 -5.46 -7.01 3.55
N SER A 277 -5.10 -5.95 2.83
CA SER A 277 -3.80 -5.27 2.96
C SER A 277 -3.40 -5.00 4.42
N GLY A 278 -2.15 -5.24 4.80
CA GLY A 278 -1.66 -4.99 6.17
C GLY A 278 -2.24 -5.91 7.26
N CYS A 279 -3.01 -6.94 6.91
CA CYS A 279 -3.72 -7.76 7.91
C CYS A 279 -2.87 -8.79 8.65
N ARG A 280 -1.59 -8.99 8.31
CA ARG A 280 -0.68 -9.96 8.98
C ARG A 280 -1.25 -11.38 9.04
N ILE A 281 -1.74 -11.84 7.91
CA ILE A 281 -2.39 -13.14 7.70
C ILE A 281 -1.43 -14.30 8.05
N GLY A 282 -0.16 -14.19 7.62
CA GLY A 282 0.86 -15.22 7.83
C GLY A 282 0.60 -16.55 7.10
N THR A 283 1.58 -17.46 7.15
CA THR A 283 1.52 -18.78 6.51
C THR A 283 0.26 -19.58 6.89
N ASN A 284 -0.08 -19.60 8.18
CA ASN A 284 -1.26 -20.30 8.70
C ASN A 284 -2.59 -19.65 8.31
N GLY A 285 -2.63 -18.32 8.14
CA GLY A 285 -3.82 -17.63 7.66
C GLY A 285 -4.02 -17.85 6.15
N ALA A 286 -2.93 -17.83 5.36
CA ALA A 286 -2.94 -18.12 3.94
C ALA A 286 -3.45 -19.55 3.67
N LYS A 287 -2.95 -20.53 4.43
CA LYS A 287 -3.45 -21.92 4.42
C LYS A 287 -4.94 -22.04 4.78
N LYS A 288 -5.51 -21.07 5.50
CA LYS A 288 -6.94 -21.02 5.85
C LYS A 288 -7.81 -20.23 4.89
N LEU A 289 -7.24 -19.62 3.86
CA LEU A 289 -7.96 -18.98 2.74
C LEU A 289 -7.89 -19.83 1.45
N TYR A 290 -7.19 -20.98 1.49
CA TYR A 290 -6.95 -21.84 0.32
C TYR A 290 -8.25 -22.24 -0.38
N ASP A 291 -9.21 -22.80 0.37
CA ASP A 291 -10.45 -23.35 -0.19
C ASP A 291 -11.24 -22.24 -0.90
N ALA A 292 -11.44 -21.10 -0.23
CA ALA A 292 -12.11 -19.94 -0.80
C ALA A 292 -11.42 -19.36 -2.03
N ILE A 293 -10.08 -19.25 -2.02
CA ILE A 293 -9.34 -18.75 -3.19
C ILE A 293 -9.37 -19.79 -4.33
N SER A 294 -9.48 -21.08 -4.04
CA SER A 294 -9.51 -22.15 -5.05
C SER A 294 -10.90 -22.36 -5.67
N GLU A 295 -11.99 -22.17 -4.90
CA GLU A 295 -13.36 -22.54 -5.30
C GLU A 295 -14.27 -21.34 -5.64
N ASN A 296 -13.96 -20.12 -5.20
CA ASN A 296 -14.81 -18.96 -5.46
C ASN A 296 -14.69 -18.46 -6.92
N THR A 297 -15.83 -18.35 -7.60
CA THR A 297 -15.96 -17.98 -9.02
C THR A 297 -16.41 -16.52 -9.26
N ILE A 298 -16.47 -15.70 -8.20
CA ILE A 298 -17.14 -14.38 -8.20
C ILE A 298 -16.18 -13.25 -7.80
N LEU A 299 -15.20 -13.55 -6.94
CA LEU A 299 -14.10 -12.66 -6.59
C LEU A 299 -13.22 -12.43 -7.81
N LYS A 300 -13.04 -11.17 -8.21
CA LYS A 300 -12.22 -10.76 -9.35
C LYS A 300 -10.95 -10.01 -8.93
N MET A 301 -10.96 -9.36 -7.77
CA MET A 301 -9.82 -8.61 -7.22
C MET A 301 -9.54 -9.04 -5.77
N LEU A 302 -8.29 -9.43 -5.50
CA LEU A 302 -7.83 -9.85 -4.18
C LEU A 302 -6.50 -9.18 -3.83
N ASP A 303 -6.51 -8.33 -2.81
CA ASP A 303 -5.33 -7.63 -2.29
C ASP A 303 -4.87 -8.26 -0.96
N LEU A 304 -3.70 -8.88 -1.01
CA LEU A 304 -2.99 -9.55 0.09
C LEU A 304 -1.66 -8.84 0.39
N SER A 305 -1.53 -7.54 0.08
CA SER A 305 -0.29 -6.78 0.30
C SER A 305 0.08 -6.65 1.80
N SER A 306 1.37 -6.59 2.13
CA SER A 306 1.86 -6.39 3.52
C SER A 306 1.25 -7.37 4.55
N CYS A 307 1.13 -8.65 4.19
CA CYS A 307 0.38 -9.65 4.98
C CYS A 307 1.25 -10.69 5.73
N ASP A 308 2.56 -10.47 5.81
CA ASP A 308 3.53 -11.37 6.47
C ASP A 308 3.48 -12.83 5.94
N ILE A 309 3.05 -13.04 4.68
CA ILE A 309 2.65 -14.36 4.17
C ILE A 309 3.82 -15.36 4.05
N GLY A 310 4.99 -14.93 3.58
CA GLY A 310 6.18 -15.75 3.40
C GLY A 310 6.04 -16.87 2.35
N ASN A 311 7.15 -17.54 2.04
CA ASN A 311 7.22 -18.49 0.91
C ASN A 311 6.28 -19.70 1.05
N GLU A 312 6.13 -20.26 2.26
CA GLU A 312 5.17 -21.35 2.51
C GLU A 312 3.72 -20.91 2.33
N GLY A 313 3.37 -19.70 2.81
CA GLY A 313 2.03 -19.12 2.68
C GLY A 313 1.70 -18.83 1.21
N PHE A 314 2.68 -18.32 0.47
CA PHE A 314 2.60 -18.14 -0.97
C PHE A 314 2.49 -19.48 -1.69
N GLY A 315 3.12 -20.56 -1.24
CA GLY A 315 2.93 -21.90 -1.80
C GLY A 315 1.46 -22.36 -1.78
N TYR A 316 0.74 -22.10 -0.68
CA TYR A 316 -0.70 -22.38 -0.61
C TYR A 316 -1.51 -21.47 -1.55
N ILE A 317 -1.25 -20.16 -1.54
CA ILE A 317 -1.97 -19.20 -2.39
C ILE A 317 -1.72 -19.46 -3.88
N ALA A 318 -0.47 -19.67 -4.29
CA ALA A 318 -0.08 -20.03 -5.66
C ALA A 318 -0.80 -21.30 -6.14
N SER A 319 -0.98 -22.29 -5.27
CA SER A 319 -1.72 -23.52 -5.59
C SER A 319 -3.23 -23.26 -5.75
N ALA A 320 -3.85 -22.48 -4.85
CA ALA A 320 -5.26 -22.09 -4.98
C ALA A 320 -5.52 -21.27 -6.26
N LEU A 321 -4.65 -20.29 -6.55
CA LEU A 321 -4.67 -19.47 -7.77
C LEU A 321 -4.37 -20.26 -9.06
N SER A 322 -3.72 -21.42 -8.97
CA SER A 322 -3.53 -22.33 -10.11
C SER A 322 -4.83 -23.09 -10.45
N ASN A 323 -5.67 -23.34 -9.44
CA ASN A 323 -6.95 -24.03 -9.60
C ASN A 323 -8.09 -23.07 -9.97
N ASN A 324 -8.06 -21.82 -9.46
CA ASN A 324 -9.08 -20.83 -9.74
C ASN A 324 -9.17 -20.49 -11.24
N GLN A 325 -10.39 -20.28 -11.75
CA GLN A 325 -10.68 -20.01 -13.17
C GLN A 325 -11.33 -18.63 -13.42
N ASP A 326 -11.49 -17.81 -12.38
CA ASP A 326 -12.22 -16.53 -12.42
C ASP A 326 -11.46 -15.33 -11.87
N LEU A 327 -10.56 -15.50 -10.90
CA LEU A 327 -9.87 -14.37 -10.26
C LEU A 327 -8.89 -13.70 -11.22
N GLU A 328 -9.08 -12.39 -11.45
CA GLU A 328 -8.42 -11.64 -12.53
C GLU A 328 -7.22 -10.81 -12.04
N SER A 329 -7.27 -10.29 -10.81
CA SER A 329 -6.22 -9.43 -10.24
C SER A 329 -5.83 -9.85 -8.83
N VAL A 330 -4.53 -10.02 -8.59
CA VAL A 330 -3.96 -10.37 -7.29
C VAL A 330 -2.81 -9.42 -6.92
N ASP A 331 -2.87 -8.86 -5.71
CA ASP A 331 -1.74 -8.16 -5.10
C ASP A 331 -1.09 -8.99 -3.99
N LEU A 332 0.19 -9.30 -4.16
CA LEU A 332 1.03 -10.04 -3.20
C LEU A 332 2.32 -9.24 -2.88
N SER A 333 2.29 -7.92 -3.04
CA SER A 333 3.41 -7.06 -2.68
C SER A 333 3.73 -7.06 -1.18
N ASP A 334 5.01 -6.85 -0.82
CA ASP A 334 5.48 -6.82 0.57
C ASP A 334 5.07 -8.06 1.40
N ASN A 335 5.40 -9.26 0.91
CA ASN A 335 5.10 -10.53 1.59
C ASN A 335 6.34 -11.38 1.90
N HIS A 336 7.53 -10.77 1.78
CA HIS A 336 8.84 -11.37 2.07
C HIS A 336 9.10 -12.65 1.26
N LEU A 337 8.80 -12.61 -0.04
CA LEU A 337 9.04 -13.72 -0.97
C LEU A 337 10.48 -13.71 -1.51
N ASP A 338 11.15 -14.86 -1.54
CA ASP A 338 12.58 -15.04 -1.89
C ASP A 338 12.81 -16.21 -2.88
N GLU A 339 14.05 -16.68 -3.05
CA GLU A 339 14.39 -17.75 -4.01
C GLU A 339 13.66 -19.08 -3.76
N THR A 340 13.21 -19.35 -2.54
CA THR A 340 12.48 -20.57 -2.19
C THR A 340 11.05 -20.60 -2.76
N CYS A 341 10.46 -19.46 -3.11
CA CYS A 341 9.14 -19.41 -3.74
C CYS A 341 9.14 -19.76 -5.25
N SER A 342 10.32 -19.95 -5.85
CA SER A 342 10.49 -20.05 -7.32
C SER A 342 9.65 -21.16 -7.97
N GLU A 343 9.59 -22.36 -7.38
CA GLU A 343 8.76 -23.46 -7.90
C GLU A 343 7.25 -23.16 -7.81
N SER A 344 6.80 -22.57 -6.69
CA SER A 344 5.41 -22.12 -6.52
C SER A 344 5.04 -21.02 -7.52
N LEU A 345 5.95 -20.09 -7.80
CA LEU A 345 5.77 -19.02 -8.78
C LEU A 345 5.70 -19.58 -10.22
N GLN A 346 6.56 -20.54 -10.57
CA GLN A 346 6.47 -21.23 -11.86
C GLN A 346 5.16 -21.99 -12.01
N ASN A 347 4.69 -22.67 -10.96
CA ASN A 347 3.43 -23.41 -10.98
C ASN A 347 2.22 -22.48 -11.12
N LEU A 348 2.17 -21.38 -10.36
CA LEU A 348 1.16 -20.31 -10.49
C LEU A 348 1.06 -19.82 -11.93
N LEU A 349 2.18 -19.38 -12.49
CA LEU A 349 2.23 -18.80 -13.84
C LEU A 349 1.95 -19.85 -14.93
N SER A 350 2.31 -21.12 -14.71
CA SER A 350 2.09 -22.20 -15.66
C SER A 350 0.62 -22.65 -15.81
N HIS A 351 -0.22 -22.44 -14.79
CA HIS A 351 -1.56 -23.06 -14.72
C HIS A 351 -2.72 -22.06 -14.53
N SER A 352 -2.46 -20.84 -14.05
CA SER A 352 -3.50 -19.81 -13.88
C SER A 352 -4.14 -19.39 -15.21
N LYS A 353 -5.46 -19.60 -15.35
CA LYS A 353 -6.21 -19.35 -16.60
C LYS A 353 -7.00 -18.03 -16.62
N SER A 354 -7.15 -17.36 -15.48
CA SER A 354 -7.91 -16.11 -15.34
C SER A 354 -7.04 -14.90 -14.98
N LEU A 355 -5.86 -15.13 -14.38
CA LEU A 355 -5.06 -14.07 -13.79
C LEU A 355 -4.48 -13.14 -14.86
N THR A 356 -5.04 -11.94 -14.99
CA THR A 356 -4.60 -10.90 -15.94
C THR A 356 -3.64 -9.89 -15.31
N HIS A 357 -3.74 -9.67 -13.99
CA HIS A 357 -2.93 -8.71 -13.23
C HIS A 357 -2.29 -9.37 -12.00
N LEU A 358 -0.97 -9.25 -11.87
CA LEU A 358 -0.21 -9.77 -10.72
C LEU A 358 0.80 -8.73 -10.22
N ASN A 359 0.68 -8.35 -8.95
CA ASN A 359 1.67 -7.52 -8.25
C ASN A 359 2.51 -8.36 -7.28
N LEU A 360 3.83 -8.34 -7.50
CA LEU A 360 4.86 -8.98 -6.67
C LEU A 360 5.92 -7.96 -6.21
N SER A 361 5.63 -6.67 -6.25
CA SER A 361 6.57 -5.62 -5.84
C SER A 361 6.95 -5.69 -4.35
N TRP A 362 8.06 -5.05 -3.96
CA TRP A 362 8.49 -5.00 -2.55
C TRP A 362 8.82 -6.38 -1.93
N ASN A 363 9.28 -7.33 -2.74
CA ASN A 363 9.77 -8.65 -2.30
C ASN A 363 11.28 -8.81 -2.58
N SER A 364 11.85 -10.00 -2.38
CA SER A 364 13.28 -10.30 -2.57
C SER A 364 13.56 -11.05 -3.88
N LEU A 365 12.83 -10.75 -4.96
CA LEU A 365 12.84 -11.58 -6.18
C LEU A 365 14.04 -11.37 -7.13
N TYR A 366 15.25 -11.20 -6.57
CA TYR A 366 16.50 -10.93 -7.32
C TYR A 366 17.27 -12.17 -7.79
N ASP A 367 17.08 -13.35 -7.18
CA ASP A 367 17.84 -14.57 -7.54
C ASP A 367 17.49 -15.08 -8.96
N ALA A 368 18.51 -15.45 -9.73
CA ALA A 368 18.37 -15.94 -11.11
C ALA A 368 17.47 -17.19 -11.27
N LYS A 369 17.33 -18.03 -10.24
CA LYS A 369 16.40 -19.18 -10.20
C LYS A 369 14.95 -18.70 -10.34
N ILE A 370 14.58 -17.63 -9.62
CA ILE A 370 13.25 -17.03 -9.66
C ILE A 370 12.98 -16.51 -11.07
N TRP A 371 13.97 -15.85 -11.68
CA TRP A 371 13.86 -15.31 -13.03
C TRP A 371 13.78 -16.39 -14.11
N LYS A 372 14.48 -17.51 -13.94
CA LYS A 372 14.31 -18.69 -14.77
C LYS A 372 12.89 -19.27 -14.62
N ALA A 373 12.44 -19.49 -13.39
CA ALA A 373 11.12 -20.03 -13.05
C ALA A 373 9.96 -19.17 -13.59
N LEU A 374 10.07 -17.85 -13.43
CA LEU A 374 9.14 -16.84 -13.95
C LEU A 374 9.09 -16.86 -15.49
N VAL A 375 10.24 -16.91 -16.16
CA VAL A 375 10.31 -17.01 -17.63
C VAL A 375 9.82 -18.37 -18.15
N ASP A 376 10.05 -19.47 -17.41
CA ASP A 376 9.59 -20.81 -17.79
C ASP A 376 8.06 -20.99 -17.57
N GLY A 377 7.49 -20.34 -16.55
CA GLY A 377 6.03 -20.25 -16.35
C GLY A 377 5.34 -19.37 -17.40
N LEU A 378 5.86 -18.16 -17.66
CA LEU A 378 5.27 -17.20 -18.62
C LEU A 378 5.37 -17.62 -20.09
N LYS A 379 6.09 -18.71 -20.41
CA LYS A 379 6.02 -19.38 -21.72
C LYS A 379 4.73 -20.19 -21.93
N LYS A 380 4.09 -20.64 -20.84
CA LYS A 380 2.82 -21.38 -20.85
C LYS A 380 1.62 -20.46 -20.58
N ASN A 381 1.86 -19.30 -19.96
CA ASN A 381 0.82 -18.37 -19.60
C ASN A 381 0.29 -17.58 -20.80
N GLU A 382 -1.02 -17.66 -21.06
CA GLU A 382 -1.68 -16.98 -22.18
C GLU A 382 -2.49 -15.74 -21.77
N THR A 383 -2.52 -15.44 -20.47
CA THR A 383 -3.59 -14.67 -19.80
C THR A 383 -3.10 -13.41 -19.09
N LEU A 384 -1.91 -13.46 -18.50
CA LEU A 384 -1.30 -12.37 -17.74
C LEU A 384 -0.91 -11.20 -18.66
N ARG A 385 -1.58 -10.06 -18.48
CA ARG A 385 -1.35 -8.80 -19.20
C ARG A 385 -0.48 -7.83 -18.42
N SER A 386 -0.57 -7.83 -17.08
CA SER A 386 0.10 -6.86 -16.23
C SER A 386 0.91 -7.53 -15.11
N LEU A 387 2.21 -7.22 -15.05
CA LEU A 387 3.14 -7.77 -14.07
C LEU A 387 3.95 -6.64 -13.40
N ASN A 388 3.86 -6.53 -12.07
CA ASN A 388 4.64 -5.58 -11.28
C ASN A 388 5.72 -6.29 -10.45
N LEU A 389 6.98 -5.98 -10.75
CA LEU A 389 8.21 -6.46 -10.12
C LEU A 389 9.08 -5.27 -9.63
N SER A 390 8.48 -4.11 -9.40
CA SER A 390 9.19 -2.97 -8.81
C SER A 390 9.67 -3.27 -7.38
N TRP A 391 10.69 -2.55 -6.88
CA TRP A 391 11.22 -2.74 -5.52
C TRP A 391 11.64 -4.18 -5.17
N ASN A 392 12.16 -4.95 -6.13
CA ASN A 392 12.65 -6.32 -5.91
C ASN A 392 14.18 -6.43 -5.85
N ALA A 393 14.88 -5.30 -5.75
CA ALA A 393 16.34 -5.20 -5.78
C ALA A 393 17.01 -5.89 -6.98
N LEU A 394 16.32 -5.97 -8.12
CA LEU A 394 16.78 -6.70 -9.32
C LEU A 394 18.12 -6.16 -9.84
N GLU A 395 19.06 -7.06 -10.10
CA GLU A 395 20.45 -6.78 -10.53
C GLU A 395 20.81 -7.49 -11.85
N GLN A 396 22.07 -7.42 -12.25
CA GLN A 396 22.58 -7.92 -13.53
C GLN A 396 22.24 -9.41 -13.81
N GLU A 397 22.15 -10.25 -12.78
CA GLU A 397 21.84 -11.69 -12.91
C GLU A 397 20.45 -11.94 -13.52
N CYS A 398 19.48 -11.05 -13.28
CA CYS A 398 18.13 -11.16 -13.83
C CYS A 398 18.09 -10.82 -15.33
N VAL A 399 19.05 -10.06 -15.85
CA VAL A 399 18.97 -9.38 -17.14
C VAL A 399 18.94 -10.33 -18.35
N PRO A 400 19.71 -11.44 -18.42
CA PRO A 400 19.58 -12.43 -19.50
C PRO A 400 18.20 -13.11 -19.54
N HIS A 401 17.54 -13.24 -18.38
CA HIS A 401 16.18 -13.77 -18.28
C HIS A 401 15.14 -12.72 -18.70
N LEU A 402 15.29 -11.47 -18.25
CA LEU A 402 14.47 -10.33 -18.67
C LEU A 402 14.56 -10.08 -20.18
N TYR A 403 15.73 -10.24 -20.80
CA TYR A 403 15.89 -10.22 -22.25
C TYR A 403 15.02 -11.28 -22.94
N ASN A 404 15.04 -12.52 -22.43
CA ASN A 404 14.21 -13.60 -22.97
C ASN A 404 12.71 -13.39 -22.69
N LEU A 405 12.35 -12.70 -21.60
CA LEU A 405 10.97 -12.27 -21.33
C LEU A 405 10.52 -11.24 -22.37
N LEU A 406 11.26 -10.15 -22.54
CA LEU A 406 10.93 -9.07 -23.48
C LEU A 406 10.90 -9.57 -24.94
N SER A 407 11.91 -10.33 -25.37
CA SER A 407 12.02 -10.79 -26.77
C SER A 407 11.12 -11.97 -27.15
N ARG A 408 10.46 -12.64 -26.19
CA ARG A 408 9.62 -13.83 -26.47
C ARG A 408 8.21 -13.81 -25.88
N SER A 409 7.93 -13.01 -24.84
CA SER A 409 6.57 -12.90 -24.32
C SER A 409 5.66 -12.22 -25.35
N ARG A 410 4.43 -12.74 -25.45
CA ARG A 410 3.40 -12.24 -26.38
C ARG A 410 2.14 -11.76 -25.67
N ASN A 411 2.11 -11.86 -24.34
CA ASN A 411 0.92 -11.67 -23.54
C ASN A 411 1.00 -10.46 -22.60
N ILE A 412 2.22 -10.11 -22.15
CA ILE A 412 2.44 -8.99 -21.23
C ILE A 412 2.32 -7.68 -22.01
N GLU A 413 1.35 -6.86 -21.60
CA GLU A 413 1.10 -5.51 -22.07
C GLU A 413 1.69 -4.46 -21.12
N LYS A 414 1.80 -4.77 -19.82
CA LYS A 414 2.31 -3.85 -18.79
C LYS A 414 3.37 -4.56 -17.93
N LEU A 415 4.57 -3.97 -17.84
CA LEU A 415 5.68 -4.48 -17.04
C LEU A 415 6.31 -3.35 -16.22
N ASN A 416 6.16 -3.42 -14.89
CA ASN A 416 6.78 -2.48 -13.97
C ASN A 416 8.02 -3.08 -13.30
N LEU A 417 9.17 -2.46 -13.55
CA LEU A 417 10.51 -2.80 -13.07
C LEU A 417 11.18 -1.61 -12.36
N SER A 418 10.39 -0.62 -11.95
CA SER A 418 10.86 0.60 -11.27
C SER A 418 11.51 0.30 -9.92
N TRP A 419 12.34 1.20 -9.40
CA TRP A 419 12.98 1.06 -8.07
C TRP A 419 13.78 -0.24 -7.90
N ASN A 420 14.51 -0.63 -8.95
CA ASN A 420 15.45 -1.75 -8.93
C ASN A 420 16.89 -1.24 -9.13
N ARG A 421 17.85 -2.13 -9.39
CA ARG A 421 19.29 -1.80 -9.44
C ARG A 421 19.89 -1.92 -10.85
N PHE A 422 19.06 -1.91 -11.90
CA PHE A 422 19.52 -1.99 -13.29
C PHE A 422 20.46 -0.83 -13.66
N THR A 423 21.62 -1.17 -14.22
CA THR A 423 22.72 -0.25 -14.55
C THR A 423 22.74 0.17 -16.02
N GLU A 424 23.68 1.04 -16.38
CA GLU A 424 23.89 1.51 -17.76
C GLU A 424 24.13 0.38 -18.79
N LYS A 425 24.73 -0.75 -18.39
CA LYS A 425 24.96 -1.92 -19.27
C LYS A 425 23.72 -2.79 -19.41
N ASP A 426 22.96 -2.92 -18.33
CA ASP A 426 21.74 -3.70 -18.31
C ASP A 426 20.68 -3.06 -19.21
N ALA A 427 20.66 -1.72 -19.25
CA ALA A 427 19.84 -0.92 -20.16
C ALA A 427 20.04 -1.27 -21.64
N GLU A 428 21.28 -1.53 -22.09
CA GLU A 428 21.59 -1.90 -23.48
C GLU A 428 20.97 -3.26 -23.84
N ILE A 429 21.04 -4.23 -22.93
CA ILE A 429 20.45 -5.57 -23.11
C ILE A 429 18.92 -5.50 -23.06
N ILE A 430 18.35 -4.73 -22.12
CA ILE A 430 16.91 -4.47 -22.02
C ILE A 430 16.40 -3.78 -23.31
N ALA A 431 17.16 -2.84 -23.87
CA ALA A 431 16.85 -2.18 -25.13
C ALA A 431 16.87 -3.15 -26.33
N GLU A 432 17.81 -4.09 -26.39
CA GLU A 432 17.85 -5.13 -27.43
C GLU A 432 16.70 -6.15 -27.29
N GLY A 433 16.23 -6.40 -26.07
CA GLY A 433 15.01 -7.19 -25.83
C GLY A 433 13.74 -6.43 -26.24
N LEU A 434 13.66 -5.14 -25.88
CA LEU A 434 12.52 -4.26 -26.15
C LEU A 434 12.33 -3.98 -27.65
N SER A 435 13.41 -3.84 -28.43
CA SER A 435 13.31 -3.59 -29.87
C SER A 435 12.68 -4.74 -30.66
N LYS A 436 12.67 -5.95 -30.08
CA LYS A 436 12.08 -7.17 -30.66
C LYS A 436 10.66 -7.44 -30.17
N ASN A 437 10.20 -6.72 -29.14
CA ASN A 437 8.86 -6.90 -28.59
C ASN A 437 7.81 -6.14 -29.44
N ASN A 438 6.61 -6.72 -29.55
CA ASN A 438 5.49 -6.20 -30.33
C ASN A 438 4.14 -6.25 -29.58
N THR A 439 4.15 -6.39 -28.24
CA THR A 439 2.93 -6.56 -27.41
C THR A 439 2.92 -5.69 -26.15
N LEU A 440 4.09 -5.36 -25.63
CA LEU A 440 4.28 -4.51 -24.45
C LEU A 440 3.89 -3.07 -24.79
N GLN A 441 2.89 -2.57 -24.07
CA GLN A 441 2.38 -1.20 -24.19
C GLN A 441 2.99 -0.29 -23.13
N GLU A 442 3.29 -0.78 -21.93
CA GLU A 442 3.79 0.03 -20.83
C GLU A 442 5.01 -0.65 -20.19
N LEU A 443 6.17 0.01 -20.27
CA LEU A 443 7.40 -0.40 -19.61
C LEU A 443 7.81 0.68 -18.61
N GLN A 444 7.84 0.32 -17.33
CA GLN A 444 8.27 1.24 -16.28
C GLN A 444 9.61 0.81 -15.70
N LEU A 445 10.61 1.69 -15.79
CA LEU A 445 11.98 1.49 -15.34
C LEU A 445 12.48 2.66 -14.47
N GLY A 446 11.58 3.58 -14.06
CA GLY A 446 11.90 4.74 -13.24
C GLY A 446 12.63 4.40 -11.93
N ASN A 447 13.41 5.36 -11.42
CA ASN A 447 14.22 5.19 -10.20
C ASN A 447 15.25 4.04 -10.23
N ASN A 448 15.69 3.59 -11.42
CA ASN A 448 16.83 2.68 -11.60
C ASN A 448 18.14 3.45 -11.91
N PRO A 449 19.32 2.92 -11.53
CA PRO A 449 20.63 3.55 -11.80
C PRO A 449 21.14 3.41 -13.26
N LEU A 450 20.25 3.49 -14.26
CA LEU A 450 20.56 3.34 -15.70
C LEU A 450 21.49 4.42 -16.26
N ARG A 451 21.53 5.60 -15.62
CA ARG A 451 22.22 6.82 -16.07
C ARG A 451 21.76 7.30 -17.47
N ALA A 452 22.31 8.44 -17.91
CA ALA A 452 22.00 9.06 -19.18
C ALA A 452 22.27 8.16 -20.40
N GLN A 453 23.33 7.33 -20.34
CA GLN A 453 23.70 6.44 -21.45
C GLN A 453 22.66 5.31 -21.63
N GLY A 454 22.24 4.65 -20.55
CA GLY A 454 21.23 3.60 -20.61
C GLY A 454 19.85 4.14 -21.03
N VAL A 455 19.49 5.35 -20.59
CA VAL A 455 18.29 6.06 -21.06
C VAL A 455 18.35 6.33 -22.57
N SER A 456 19.51 6.76 -23.09
CA SER A 456 19.68 6.94 -24.55
C SER A 456 19.51 5.61 -25.29
N ALA A 457 20.08 4.51 -24.81
CA ALA A 457 19.94 3.19 -25.44
C ALA A 457 18.47 2.72 -25.51
N LEU A 458 17.71 2.90 -24.42
CA LEU A 458 16.29 2.52 -24.34
C LEU A 458 15.41 3.33 -25.30
N VAL A 459 15.60 4.65 -25.38
CA VAL A 459 14.83 5.49 -26.31
C VAL A 459 15.25 5.22 -27.76
N HIS A 460 16.54 5.01 -28.04
CA HIS A 460 17.03 4.67 -29.37
C HIS A 460 16.43 3.35 -29.91
N ALA A 461 16.24 2.35 -29.06
CA ALA A 461 15.59 1.08 -29.42
C ALA A 461 14.10 1.24 -29.82
N ILE A 462 13.44 2.32 -29.43
CA ILE A 462 12.03 2.62 -29.78
C ILE A 462 11.94 3.40 -31.10
N ARG A 463 13.06 3.82 -31.72
CA ARG A 463 13.05 4.39 -33.08
C ARG A 463 12.33 3.45 -34.06
N PRO A 464 11.45 3.98 -34.95
CA PRO A 464 10.70 3.17 -35.92
C PRO A 464 11.58 2.25 -36.79
N ASN A 465 12.80 2.69 -37.10
CA ASN A 465 13.75 1.95 -37.94
C ASN A 465 14.34 0.70 -37.27
N LEU A 466 14.38 0.66 -35.92
CA LEU A 466 14.92 -0.48 -35.17
C LEU A 466 13.81 -1.44 -34.71
N SER A 467 12.63 -0.92 -34.37
CA SER A 467 11.55 -1.71 -33.77
C SER A 467 10.18 -1.43 -34.43
N PRO A 468 10.01 -1.65 -35.75
CA PRO A 468 8.85 -1.16 -36.51
C PRO A 468 7.49 -1.63 -35.99
N ASN A 469 7.42 -2.83 -35.40
CA ASN A 469 6.19 -3.45 -34.91
C ASN A 469 5.95 -3.23 -33.40
N ASN A 470 6.75 -2.40 -32.72
CA ASN A 470 6.65 -2.18 -31.27
C ASN A 470 5.32 -1.49 -30.90
N ALA A 471 4.60 -2.06 -29.93
CA ALA A 471 3.28 -1.64 -29.47
C ALA A 471 3.31 -0.62 -28.31
N LEU A 472 4.49 -0.17 -27.90
CA LEU A 472 4.66 0.72 -26.73
C LEU A 472 3.81 2.00 -26.83
N ARG A 473 3.29 2.41 -25.67
CA ARG A 473 2.49 3.61 -25.39
C ARG A 473 3.09 4.41 -24.24
N LEU A 474 3.76 3.76 -23.29
CA LEU A 474 4.47 4.40 -22.18
C LEU A 474 5.86 3.79 -21.98
N LEU A 475 6.90 4.63 -22.06
CA LEU A 475 8.19 4.36 -21.44
C LEU A 475 8.32 5.27 -20.21
N ASP A 476 8.36 4.69 -19.02
CA ASP A 476 8.47 5.44 -17.77
C ASP A 476 9.89 5.36 -17.21
N LEU A 477 10.64 6.46 -17.33
CA LEU A 477 11.99 6.65 -16.79
C LEU A 477 12.00 7.82 -15.78
N GLU A 478 10.95 7.92 -14.97
CA GLU A 478 10.86 8.89 -13.87
C GLU A 478 12.13 8.89 -12.99
N ASN A 479 12.57 10.08 -12.60
CA ASN A 479 13.78 10.33 -11.81
C ASN A 479 15.12 9.90 -12.47
N ILE A 480 15.12 9.52 -13.76
CA ILE A 480 16.36 9.23 -14.51
C ILE A 480 16.65 10.35 -15.51
N TRP A 481 17.89 10.85 -15.51
CA TRP A 481 18.30 12.03 -16.26
C TRP A 481 19.01 11.62 -17.56
N ALA A 482 18.62 12.21 -18.68
CA ALA A 482 19.19 11.96 -20.01
C ALA A 482 20.24 13.01 -20.41
N ASN A 483 21.11 12.68 -21.38
CA ASN A 483 22.01 13.65 -22.02
C ASN A 483 21.28 14.43 -23.13
N LYS A 484 21.84 15.55 -23.58
CA LYS A 484 21.28 16.33 -24.70
C LYS A 484 21.15 15.52 -26.00
N ASP A 485 22.01 14.53 -26.20
CA ASP A 485 22.08 13.73 -27.42
C ASP A 485 20.77 12.97 -27.73
N ILE A 486 19.94 12.72 -26.71
CA ILE A 486 18.63 12.08 -26.85
C ILE A 486 17.59 12.91 -27.61
N LEU A 487 17.82 14.22 -27.81
CA LEU A 487 16.84 15.10 -28.46
C LEU A 487 16.51 14.65 -29.89
N GLU A 488 17.49 14.13 -30.64
CA GLU A 488 17.24 13.58 -31.98
C GLU A 488 16.34 12.32 -31.92
N ASP A 489 16.58 11.44 -30.94
CA ASP A 489 15.75 10.24 -30.72
C ASP A 489 14.31 10.62 -30.34
N LEU A 490 14.13 11.66 -29.51
CA LEU A 490 12.83 12.18 -29.09
C LEU A 490 12.08 12.84 -30.25
N GLU A 491 12.71 13.74 -31.01
CA GLU A 491 12.10 14.40 -32.18
C GLU A 491 11.65 13.38 -33.25
N ILE A 492 12.44 12.33 -33.47
CA ILE A 492 12.07 11.21 -34.36
C ILE A 492 10.90 10.41 -33.78
N THR A 493 10.91 10.12 -32.48
CA THR A 493 9.85 9.32 -31.85
C THR A 493 8.52 10.08 -31.81
N GLU A 494 8.52 11.37 -31.45
CA GLU A 494 7.34 12.23 -31.48
C GLU A 494 6.74 12.32 -32.90
N LYS A 495 7.59 12.49 -33.92
CA LYS A 495 7.15 12.63 -35.31
C LYS A 495 6.54 11.37 -35.92
N PHE A 496 7.06 10.19 -35.58
CA PHE A 496 6.63 8.91 -36.18
C PHE A 496 5.76 8.04 -35.27
N ARG A 497 5.76 8.30 -33.96
CA ARG A 497 5.04 7.55 -32.92
C ARG A 497 4.43 8.49 -31.85
N PRO A 498 3.55 9.43 -32.23
CA PRO A 498 3.00 10.44 -31.30
C PRO A 498 2.12 9.86 -30.16
N TRP A 499 1.83 8.55 -30.19
CA TRP A 499 1.15 7.85 -29.09
C TRP A 499 2.11 7.33 -28.00
N VAL A 500 3.44 7.41 -28.20
CA VAL A 500 4.45 6.98 -27.23
C VAL A 500 4.74 8.13 -26.27
N THR A 501 4.24 8.02 -25.04
CA THR A 501 4.63 8.90 -23.93
C THR A 501 5.96 8.42 -23.35
N ILE A 502 6.97 9.29 -23.31
CA ILE A 502 8.25 9.02 -22.64
C ILE A 502 8.37 9.96 -21.44
N LYS A 503 8.32 9.42 -20.22
CA LYS A 503 8.63 10.18 -19.00
C LYS A 503 10.13 10.14 -18.73
N LEU A 504 10.72 11.30 -18.41
CA LEU A 504 12.13 11.45 -18.02
C LEU A 504 12.21 12.27 -16.73
N GLY A 505 13.21 12.02 -15.89
CA GLY A 505 13.53 12.88 -14.74
C GLY A 505 14.08 14.26 -15.14
N GLY A 506 14.63 14.37 -16.37
CA GLY A 506 15.10 15.62 -16.95
C GLY A 506 16.17 15.41 -18.02
N ILE A 507 16.57 16.49 -18.70
CA ILE A 507 17.69 16.49 -19.64
C ILE A 507 18.83 17.34 -19.07
N LEU A 508 20.03 16.75 -19.02
CA LEU A 508 21.27 17.41 -18.63
C LEU A 508 21.65 18.46 -19.68
N SER A 509 21.25 19.71 -19.42
CA SER A 509 21.87 20.86 -20.04
C SER A 509 23.35 20.96 -19.61
N ASN A 510 24.22 21.40 -20.52
CA ASN A 510 25.67 21.48 -20.30
C ASN A 510 26.05 22.55 -19.27
N TYR A 511 25.86 22.26 -17.98
CA TYR A 511 26.37 23.04 -16.87
C TYR A 511 27.89 23.02 -16.86
N GLN A 512 28.50 24.04 -17.47
CA GLN A 512 29.90 24.35 -17.18
C GLN A 512 30.00 24.70 -15.70
N LEU A 513 30.71 23.85 -14.94
CA LEU A 513 31.15 24.15 -13.58
C LEU A 513 32.14 25.33 -13.63
N VAL A 514 31.61 26.56 -13.60
CA VAL A 514 32.41 27.78 -13.48
C VAL A 514 33.01 27.82 -12.09
N GLY A 515 34.16 27.16 -11.95
CA GLY A 515 34.94 27.13 -10.72
C GLY A 515 35.25 28.55 -10.22
N PRO A 516 35.37 28.75 -8.90
CA PRO A 516 35.49 30.07 -8.33
C PRO A 516 36.76 30.77 -8.84
N ASN A 517 36.60 31.94 -9.45
CA ASN A 517 37.66 32.63 -10.18
C ASN A 517 38.90 32.86 -9.30
N VAL A 518 39.95 32.08 -9.54
CA VAL A 518 41.18 32.04 -8.72
C VAL A 518 41.86 33.41 -8.67
N ARG A 519 41.90 34.15 -9.79
CA ARG A 519 42.42 35.52 -9.84
C ARG A 519 41.69 36.42 -8.84
N ARG A 520 40.35 36.36 -8.83
CA ARG A 520 39.50 37.15 -7.92
C ARG A 520 39.78 36.83 -6.45
N ILE A 521 39.97 35.55 -6.12
CA ILE A 521 40.30 35.10 -4.75
C ILE A 521 41.66 35.64 -4.30
N LEU A 522 42.71 35.47 -5.12
CA LEU A 522 44.06 35.92 -4.80
C LEU A 522 44.12 37.44 -4.61
N LEU A 523 43.43 38.22 -5.43
CA LEU A 523 43.37 39.68 -5.29
C LEU A 523 42.58 40.13 -4.05
N LYS A 524 41.47 39.45 -3.69
CA LYS A 524 40.78 39.67 -2.40
C LYS A 524 41.70 39.40 -1.22
N ARG A 525 42.49 38.30 -1.27
CA ARG A 525 43.44 37.94 -0.23
C ARG A 525 44.60 38.94 -0.11
N ALA A 526 45.15 39.43 -1.23
CA ALA A 526 46.20 40.44 -1.23
C ALA A 526 45.74 41.79 -0.66
N ASN A 527 44.51 42.21 -0.99
CA ASN A 527 43.88 43.40 -0.40
C ASN A 527 43.71 43.26 1.12
N TYR A 528 43.36 42.06 1.61
CA TYR A 528 43.23 41.78 3.04
C TYR A 528 44.57 41.80 3.78
N GLU A 529 45.58 41.05 3.30
CA GLU A 529 46.90 40.97 3.96
C GLU A 529 47.61 42.33 4.04
N ALA A 530 47.50 43.15 2.99
CA ALA A 530 48.05 44.50 2.95
C ALA A 530 47.45 45.47 4.00
N MET A 531 46.22 45.20 4.45
CA MET A 531 45.50 45.98 5.47
C MET A 531 45.59 45.38 6.89
N LEU A 532 45.97 44.11 7.02
CA LEU A 532 46.14 43.38 8.28
C LEU A 532 47.03 44.08 9.36
N PRO A 533 48.09 44.85 9.04
CA PRO A 533 49.00 45.40 10.06
C PRO A 533 48.31 46.26 11.12
N LYS A 534 48.47 45.90 12.40
CA LYS A 534 47.85 46.60 13.56
C LYS A 534 48.20 48.10 13.62
N ARG A 535 49.41 48.51 13.24
CA ARG A 535 49.83 49.93 13.22
C ARG A 535 49.36 50.62 11.93
N ARG A 536 48.49 51.64 12.02
CA ARG A 536 47.95 52.40 10.86
C ARG A 536 49.02 52.95 9.88
N ARG A 537 50.24 53.25 10.36
CA ARG A 537 51.39 53.66 9.53
C ARG A 537 52.01 52.54 8.66
N GLN A 538 51.66 51.27 8.90
CA GLN A 538 52.16 50.10 8.16
C GLN A 538 51.14 49.51 7.19
N ARG A 539 49.86 49.91 7.26
CA ARG A 539 48.85 49.49 6.27
C ARG A 539 49.13 50.17 4.93
N ARG A 540 49.00 49.42 3.84
CA ARG A 540 49.16 49.90 2.46
C ARG A 540 48.00 49.35 1.64
N ASN A 541 47.48 50.14 0.71
CA ASN A 541 46.48 49.64 -0.22
C ASN A 541 47.18 48.90 -1.36
N PHE A 542 46.84 47.62 -1.57
CA PHE A 542 47.45 46.80 -2.62
C PHE A 542 47.06 47.27 -4.03
N GLY A 543 45.86 47.82 -4.24
CA GLY A 543 45.50 48.50 -5.49
C GLY A 543 46.40 49.70 -5.82
N GLN A 544 46.87 50.46 -4.82
CA GLN A 544 47.85 51.54 -5.06
C GLN A 544 49.22 51.01 -5.51
N PHE A 545 49.59 49.80 -5.08
CA PHE A 545 50.76 49.11 -5.60
C PHE A 545 50.54 48.65 -7.04
N VAL A 546 49.42 47.99 -7.33
CA VAL A 546 49.07 47.51 -8.69
C VAL A 546 49.00 48.67 -9.70
N ILE A 547 48.41 49.79 -9.34
CA ILE A 547 48.38 51.01 -10.17
C ILE A 547 49.78 51.60 -10.39
N SER A 548 50.69 51.45 -9.42
CA SER A 548 52.09 51.89 -9.54
C SER A 548 52.98 50.97 -10.40
N LEU A 549 52.46 49.82 -10.86
CA LEU A 549 53.20 48.91 -11.73
C LEU A 549 53.35 49.51 -13.14
N THR A 550 54.56 49.37 -13.68
CA THR A 550 54.85 49.66 -15.09
C THR A 550 54.29 48.55 -15.97
N ASP A 551 53.79 48.87 -17.16
CA ASP A 551 53.20 47.90 -18.10
C ASP A 551 54.24 47.05 -18.86
N LYS A 552 55.29 46.62 -18.17
CA LYS A 552 56.44 45.84 -18.68
C LYS A 552 56.38 44.40 -18.18
N LEU A 553 56.87 43.45 -18.97
CA LEU A 553 57.14 42.10 -18.49
C LEU A 553 58.31 42.10 -17.51
N ILE A 554 58.22 41.28 -16.45
CA ILE A 554 59.30 41.06 -15.47
C ILE A 554 59.64 39.58 -15.45
N ALA A 555 60.91 39.21 -15.65
CA ALA A 555 61.36 37.84 -15.45
C ALA A 555 61.07 37.36 -14.02
N ARG A 556 60.45 36.17 -13.88
CA ARG A 556 60.52 35.42 -12.62
C ARG A 556 61.98 35.02 -12.42
N GLY A 557 62.48 35.11 -11.19
CA GLY A 557 63.88 34.75 -10.90
C GLY A 557 64.08 33.24 -11.09
N ILE A 558 65.14 32.84 -11.80
CA ILE A 558 65.49 31.42 -11.93
C ILE A 558 66.02 30.96 -10.56
N LYS A 559 65.45 29.87 -10.01
CA LYS A 559 66.05 29.13 -8.90
C LYS A 559 67.22 28.30 -9.43
N LEU A 560 68.36 28.95 -9.66
CA LEU A 560 69.64 28.25 -9.74
C LEU A 560 70.08 27.84 -8.34
N THR A 561 70.69 26.66 -8.25
CA THR A 561 71.20 26.09 -7.00
C THR A 561 72.34 26.93 -6.45
N ASP A 562 72.28 27.12 -5.13
CA ASP A 562 73.31 27.64 -4.23
C ASP A 562 73.85 29.09 -4.40
N PHE A 563 73.83 29.76 -3.25
CA PHE A 563 74.58 30.96 -2.88
C PHE A 563 74.33 32.33 -3.53
N PHE A 564 73.57 32.48 -4.62
CA PHE A 564 73.07 33.81 -5.03
C PHE A 564 71.58 33.81 -5.43
N ILE A 565 70.72 34.20 -4.48
CA ILE A 565 69.28 34.39 -4.74
C ILE A 565 69.09 35.61 -5.64
N LEU A 566 68.82 35.39 -6.93
CA LEU A 566 68.33 36.42 -7.83
C LEU A 566 66.87 36.75 -7.51
N ILE A 567 66.64 37.45 -6.39
CA ILE A 567 65.32 37.78 -5.84
C ILE A 567 64.44 38.32 -6.97
N ALA A 568 63.36 37.60 -7.29
CA ALA A 568 62.49 37.93 -8.42
C ALA A 568 62.08 39.40 -8.36
N LYS A 569 62.27 40.14 -9.46
CA LYS A 569 62.14 41.61 -9.47
C LYS A 569 60.75 42.09 -9.02
N PHE A 570 59.73 41.23 -9.15
CA PHE A 570 58.39 41.47 -8.59
C PHE A 570 58.36 41.51 -7.05
N ILE A 571 59.05 40.57 -6.37
CA ILE A 571 59.21 40.58 -4.90
C ILE A 571 59.93 41.86 -4.46
N GLN A 572 60.96 42.29 -5.19
CA GLN A 572 61.64 43.56 -4.92
C GLN A 572 60.70 44.78 -5.02
N LEU A 573 59.74 44.78 -5.95
CA LEU A 573 58.71 45.83 -6.05
C LEU A 573 57.75 45.81 -4.86
N VAL A 574 57.26 44.63 -4.44
CA VAL A 574 56.40 44.48 -3.24
C VAL A 574 57.11 45.01 -1.99
N GLN A 575 58.39 44.63 -1.79
CA GLN A 575 59.23 45.11 -0.70
C GLN A 575 59.48 46.63 -0.78
N LYS A 576 59.76 47.18 -1.97
CA LYS A 576 59.96 48.62 -2.20
C LYS A 576 58.72 49.45 -1.86
N PHE A 577 57.52 48.93 -2.13
CA PHE A 577 56.24 49.55 -1.73
C PHE A 577 55.93 49.38 -0.24
N LYS A 578 56.69 48.54 0.48
CA LYS A 578 56.53 48.19 1.89
C LYS A 578 55.17 47.55 2.19
N LEU A 579 54.69 46.74 1.25
CA LEU A 579 53.58 45.81 1.47
C LEU A 579 54.00 44.67 2.41
N LYS A 580 53.03 44.13 3.15
CA LYS A 580 53.17 42.89 3.91
C LYS A 580 52.19 41.88 3.31
N LEU A 581 52.71 40.98 2.49
CA LEU A 581 52.02 39.83 1.92
C LEU A 581 52.81 38.58 2.29
N SER A 582 52.13 37.45 2.42
CA SER A 582 52.75 36.13 2.53
C SER A 582 53.52 35.78 1.25
N THR A 583 54.62 35.02 1.37
CA THR A 583 55.46 34.65 0.23
C THR A 583 54.73 33.72 -0.74
N SER A 584 53.98 32.73 -0.22
CA SER A 584 53.13 31.85 -1.02
C SER A 584 52.12 32.63 -1.87
N LEU A 585 51.44 33.62 -1.29
CA LEU A 585 50.50 34.47 -2.02
C LEU A 585 51.18 35.30 -3.13
N ILE A 586 52.42 35.75 -2.93
CA ILE A 586 53.19 36.43 -3.99
C ILE A 586 53.52 35.45 -5.12
N ASP A 587 53.97 34.24 -4.79
CA ASP A 587 54.30 33.21 -5.77
C ASP A 587 53.05 32.73 -6.55
N GLU A 588 51.91 32.53 -5.88
CA GLU A 588 50.61 32.22 -6.50
C GLU A 588 50.14 33.33 -7.44
N ILE A 589 50.23 34.60 -7.05
CA ILE A 589 49.93 35.75 -7.92
C ILE A 589 50.91 35.80 -9.11
N MET A 590 52.20 35.54 -8.88
CA MET A 590 53.18 35.48 -9.97
C MET A 590 52.90 34.34 -10.96
N ASN A 591 52.38 33.20 -10.49
CA ASN A 591 51.99 32.06 -11.32
C ASN A 591 50.73 32.37 -12.15
N VAL A 592 49.66 32.85 -11.50
CA VAL A 592 48.34 33.08 -12.13
C VAL A 592 48.32 34.26 -13.13
N PHE A 593 49.31 35.15 -13.06
CA PHE A 593 49.52 36.27 -13.99
C PHE A 593 50.82 36.11 -14.82
N GLU A 594 51.02 34.92 -15.38
CA GLU A 594 52.12 34.60 -16.31
C GLU A 594 52.15 35.51 -17.56
N GLY A 595 53.36 35.79 -18.04
CA GLY A 595 53.67 36.24 -19.39
C GLY A 595 54.71 35.33 -20.04
N PRO A 596 54.93 35.44 -21.37
CA PRO A 596 55.81 34.54 -22.12
C PRO A 596 57.24 34.51 -21.57
N HIS A 597 57.91 33.37 -21.78
CA HIS A 597 59.29 33.10 -21.32
C HIS A 597 59.51 33.30 -19.81
N ASN A 598 58.63 32.70 -18.98
CA ASN A 598 58.70 32.73 -17.52
C ASN A 598 58.75 34.17 -16.95
N THR A 599 57.83 35.01 -17.42
CA THR A 599 57.67 36.39 -16.94
C THR A 599 56.38 36.57 -16.14
N VAL A 600 56.30 37.64 -15.36
CA VAL A 600 55.07 38.14 -14.72
C VAL A 600 54.53 39.27 -15.59
N ASN A 601 53.27 39.15 -16.00
CA ASN A 601 52.61 40.13 -16.84
C ASN A 601 51.94 41.22 -15.99
N GLN A 602 52.71 42.27 -15.64
CA GLN A 602 52.22 43.42 -14.87
C GLN A 602 50.99 44.10 -15.53
N LYS A 603 50.94 44.14 -16.87
CA LYS A 603 49.80 44.73 -17.61
C LYS A 603 48.52 43.93 -17.38
N LEU A 604 48.59 42.59 -17.45
CA LEU A 604 47.46 41.67 -17.20
C LEU A 604 46.96 41.76 -15.75
N LEU A 605 47.89 41.76 -14.78
CA LEU A 605 47.58 41.95 -13.36
C LEU A 605 46.86 43.28 -13.12
N LYS A 606 47.33 44.36 -13.76
CA LYS A 606 46.80 45.71 -13.60
C LYS A 606 45.46 45.93 -14.30
N SER A 607 45.25 45.39 -15.50
CA SER A 607 43.95 45.46 -16.17
C SER A 607 42.88 44.67 -15.41
N PHE A 608 43.16 43.42 -15.05
CA PHE A 608 42.21 42.56 -14.33
C PHE A 608 41.91 43.10 -12.91
N TYR A 609 42.87 43.74 -12.25
CA TYR A 609 42.62 44.40 -10.96
C TYR A 609 41.72 45.64 -11.11
N LEU A 610 41.88 46.45 -12.16
CA LEU A 610 41.05 47.62 -12.40
C LEU A 610 39.62 47.24 -12.84
N GLU A 611 39.47 46.11 -13.54
CA GLU A 611 38.19 45.51 -13.91
C GLU A 611 37.40 45.03 -12.67
N GLU A 612 38.06 44.37 -11.72
CA GLU A 612 37.44 43.94 -10.44
C GLU A 612 37.29 45.05 -9.39
N TYR A 613 38.07 46.13 -9.47
CA TYR A 613 38.09 47.22 -8.48
C TYR A 613 38.17 48.63 -9.12
N PRO A 614 37.16 49.05 -9.91
CA PRO A 614 37.18 50.32 -10.65
C PRO A 614 37.27 51.57 -9.76
N GLU A 615 36.85 51.50 -8.49
CA GLU A 615 36.95 52.60 -7.52
C GLU A 615 38.39 52.94 -7.07
N THR A 616 39.41 52.17 -7.49
CA THR A 616 40.79 52.38 -7.02
C THR A 616 41.44 53.63 -7.63
N THR A 617 41.23 54.75 -6.94
CA THR A 617 41.61 56.10 -7.38
C THR A 617 43.12 56.34 -7.45
N LEU A 618 43.54 56.97 -8.56
CA LEU A 618 44.86 57.57 -8.74
C LEU A 618 45.07 58.72 -7.73
N LEU A 619 46.04 58.59 -6.84
CA LEU A 619 46.39 59.66 -5.90
C LEU A 619 47.11 60.80 -6.62
N THR A 620 46.41 61.93 -6.80
CA THR A 620 47.04 63.22 -7.12
C THR A 620 48.02 63.61 -6.01
N LEU A 621 49.22 64.07 -6.40
CA LEU A 621 50.29 64.43 -5.49
C LEU A 621 49.90 65.63 -4.61
N LYS A 622 49.53 65.37 -3.35
CA LYS A 622 49.33 66.44 -2.36
C LYS A 622 50.63 67.25 -2.20
N LYS A 623 50.62 68.49 -2.70
CA LYS A 623 51.74 69.46 -2.60
C LYS A 623 52.25 69.50 -1.15
N LYS A 624 53.58 69.47 -0.97
CA LYS A 624 54.22 69.66 0.34
C LYS A 624 53.74 70.99 0.93
N LYS A 625 53.14 70.99 2.13
CA LYS A 625 52.95 72.23 2.89
C LYS A 625 54.35 72.79 3.22
N LEU A 626 54.58 74.05 2.89
CA LEU A 626 55.77 74.77 3.36
C LEU A 626 55.74 74.88 4.89
N LYS A 627 56.93 74.93 5.51
CA LYS A 627 57.06 75.27 6.93
C LYS A 627 56.84 76.78 7.07
N ASN A 628 55.82 77.21 7.80
CA ASN A 628 55.73 78.61 8.21
C ASN A 628 56.87 78.90 9.20
N VAL A 629 57.74 79.85 8.84
CA VAL A 629 58.72 80.44 9.75
C VAL A 629 57.98 81.40 10.68
N LYS A 630 58.21 81.31 11.99
CA LYS A 630 57.72 82.32 12.94
C LYS A 630 58.59 83.58 12.82
N HIS A 631 58.04 84.65 12.26
CA HIS A 631 58.49 86.00 12.60
C HIS A 631 57.53 86.59 13.62
N THR A 632 58.04 86.84 14.83
CA THR A 632 57.38 87.62 15.89
C THR A 632 58.35 88.71 16.32
N LYS A 633 58.05 89.97 16.00
CA LYS A 633 58.76 91.13 16.53
C LYS A 633 57.89 92.38 16.41
N LYS A 634 57.64 93.02 17.55
CA LYS A 634 57.03 94.35 17.74
C LYS A 634 55.56 94.49 17.32
N GLU A 635 54.82 95.44 17.89
CA GLU A 635 55.19 96.34 19.01
C GLU A 635 54.55 95.88 20.33
#